data_AF-A0A2G8HY28-F1
#
_entry.id   AF-A0A2G8HY28-F1
#
_cell.length_a   1.000
_cell.length_b   1.000
_cell.length_c   1.000
_cell.angle_alpha   90.00
_cell.angle_beta   90.00
_cell.angle_gamma   90.00
#
_symmetry.space_group_name_H-M   'P 1'
#
loop_
_entity.id
_entity.type
_entity.pdbx_description
1 polymer ?
#
loop_
_entity_poly.entity_id
_entity_poly.type
_entity_poly.pdbx_seq_one_letter_code
_entity_poly.pdbx_strand_id
1 'polypeptide(L)'
;MSNQINYELDIRFPDQSPHRVSIINKLSLGSSDKSELCIEDYNLSPLHLSFRTHNGVLSLHNLGGQNKTYLGKQELIHGKMYILNIGDELKLGDIEIFIREGDAPNETPDELKGLFEEKTDPVHQVVQEELIEYEDGDVQDEEIEAQTTPSFQSIDDLAEDDEEEFEDDESTSESEGTLVQKLTNIFKVKKIDVKKDIVSKNKNKSIPRVPPGFFTRFFSFLSLIAISYSIVDQVFPIFEVNAHIGKYIADFQKIITPIPYSNILSAQIIQIILVFILIELSTTLLFGVNIAYLLLGVRGDSGAIASRIKGVLRSIFSLATTPLLIFDLPCIVKKRTLKEVLSGSRLHTPSKFLQTLGILILFPILLLSPLYTPVLLNLDKFQAREVFEQQETRPSKKAELVENEWSNASLNLYFKGKTSKDTLIFSAIKNQKEKTKASLKFINKKNLNSWTNVSYEGEVEILNKILPLIKLNPMFSIHYPDLQTELESEKPIDLFTINAFDQLFQLVKNSLNLDPENAQSIFLNHGVFLQDLMGLNGILLENLSVNNSSSLSLFKNQDRIIISNTIQSPSSIRTEYLIIFRSGNTLNYRSSAPKKYARLTTKIIENFFQQIKVFSLIKKNESYDWSTTLDLLTSITETKKDLTDKELAKSYEYYFEFTRTYLTLLQSLPVEERGPFKKSLTSEISNIQEYLESTLEFNNFIKVSELNNSLKRLKENLESENLNFFSINQ
;
A
#
# COMPACT_ATOMS: atom_id res chain seq x y z
N MET A 1 25.41 19.23 -22.02
CA MET A 1 24.36 20.04 -22.66
C MET A 1 23.18 19.11 -22.86
N SER A 2 22.09 19.28 -22.12
CA SER A 2 20.88 18.46 -22.27
C SER A 2 20.24 18.77 -23.62
N ASN A 3 19.98 17.76 -24.46
CA ASN A 3 19.25 17.91 -25.70
C ASN A 3 17.88 18.55 -25.40
N GLN A 4 17.61 19.68 -26.05
CA GLN A 4 16.34 20.38 -25.91
C GLN A 4 15.33 19.66 -26.80
N ILE A 5 14.48 18.82 -26.20
CA ILE A 5 13.42 18.08 -26.91
C ILE A 5 12.37 19.10 -27.37
N ASN A 6 12.12 19.14 -28.67
CA ASN A 6 11.00 19.88 -29.26
C ASN A 6 9.77 18.97 -29.29
N TYR A 7 8.58 19.54 -29.05
CA TYR A 7 7.33 18.79 -29.06
C TYR A 7 6.42 19.25 -30.19
N GLU A 8 5.73 18.30 -30.82
CA GLU A 8 4.72 18.55 -31.85
C GLU A 8 3.40 17.88 -31.49
N LEU A 9 2.30 18.53 -31.89
CA LEU A 9 0.93 18.04 -31.72
C LEU A 9 0.37 17.63 -33.08
N ASP A 10 0.00 16.36 -33.20
CA ASP A 10 -0.77 15.84 -34.33
C ASP A 10 -2.26 15.87 -33.96
N ILE A 11 -3.01 16.76 -34.58
CA ILE A 11 -4.40 17.08 -34.26
C ILE A 11 -5.32 16.52 -35.34
N ARG A 12 -6.24 15.66 -34.94
CA ARG A 12 -7.26 15.07 -35.80
C ARG A 12 -8.62 15.69 -35.53
N PHE A 13 -9.21 16.21 -36.58
CA PHE A 13 -10.60 16.65 -36.63
C PHE A 13 -11.47 15.58 -37.30
N PRO A 14 -12.77 15.48 -36.96
CA PRO A 14 -13.68 14.56 -37.61
C PRO A 14 -14.00 14.92 -39.07
N ASP A 15 -13.93 16.20 -39.45
CA ASP A 15 -14.32 16.69 -40.78
C ASP A 15 -13.16 17.28 -41.62
N GLN A 16 -11.96 17.40 -41.06
CA GLN A 16 -10.79 17.98 -41.71
C GLN A 16 -9.60 17.00 -41.72
N SER A 17 -8.62 17.26 -42.60
CA SER A 17 -7.35 16.53 -42.60
C SER A 17 -6.60 16.76 -41.28
N PRO A 18 -5.80 15.78 -40.82
CA PRO A 18 -4.95 15.99 -39.65
C PRO A 18 -4.01 17.18 -39.83
N HIS A 19 -3.82 17.96 -38.77
CA HIS A 19 -2.93 19.11 -38.73
C HIS A 19 -1.81 18.88 -37.72
N ARG A 20 -0.58 19.21 -38.10
CA ARG A 20 0.60 19.15 -37.22
C ARG A 20 0.99 20.56 -36.77
N VAL A 21 1.21 20.74 -35.47
CA VAL A 21 1.56 22.05 -34.88
C VAL A 21 2.70 21.88 -33.89
N SER A 22 3.82 22.56 -34.12
CA SER A 22 4.98 22.53 -33.22
C SER A 22 4.80 23.49 -32.03
N ILE A 23 5.23 23.07 -30.84
CA ILE A 23 5.10 23.86 -29.60
C ILE A 23 6.39 24.64 -29.35
N ILE A 24 6.36 25.95 -29.59
CA ILE A 24 7.50 26.84 -29.32
C ILE A 24 7.28 27.54 -27.97
N ASN A 25 7.86 26.99 -26.90
CA ASN A 25 7.74 27.42 -25.48
C ASN A 25 6.34 27.32 -24.88
N LYS A 26 5.33 27.89 -25.53
CA LYS A 26 3.94 27.90 -25.09
C LYS A 26 3.06 27.79 -26.33
N LEU A 27 1.96 27.04 -26.20
CA LEU A 27 0.90 26.98 -27.19
C LEU A 27 -0.44 27.07 -26.46
N SER A 28 -1.36 27.91 -26.94
CA SER A 28 -2.72 28.01 -26.41
C SER A 28 -3.74 27.52 -27.45
N LEU A 29 -4.70 26.72 -27.01
CA LEU A 29 -5.71 26.09 -27.86
C LEU A 29 -7.11 26.43 -27.32
N GLY A 30 -7.99 26.91 -28.19
CA GLY A 30 -9.37 27.26 -27.84
C GLY A 30 -10.15 27.81 -29.03
N SER A 31 -11.38 28.24 -28.79
CA SER A 31 -12.28 28.77 -29.83
C SER A 31 -12.14 30.28 -30.08
N SER A 32 -11.34 31.00 -29.28
CA SER A 32 -11.11 32.43 -29.47
C SER A 32 -9.94 32.65 -30.42
N ASP A 33 -10.08 33.70 -31.24
CA ASP A 33 -9.00 34.37 -31.98
C ASP A 33 -7.77 34.77 -31.15
N LYS A 34 -7.90 34.83 -29.82
CA LYS A 34 -6.79 35.06 -28.87
C LYS A 34 -5.95 33.81 -28.59
N SER A 35 -6.44 32.62 -28.92
CA SER A 35 -5.68 31.38 -28.82
C SER A 35 -4.75 31.27 -30.03
N GLU A 36 -3.53 30.82 -29.80
CA GLU A 36 -2.54 30.63 -30.88
C GLU A 36 -3.00 29.59 -31.90
N LEU A 37 -3.67 28.54 -31.42
CA LEU A 37 -4.42 27.60 -32.24
C LEU A 37 -5.92 27.81 -32.03
N CYS A 38 -6.52 28.56 -32.95
CA CYS A 38 -7.96 28.80 -32.98
C CYS A 38 -8.67 27.64 -33.69
N ILE A 39 -9.56 26.96 -32.98
CA ILE A 39 -10.42 25.90 -33.51
C ILE A 39 -11.88 26.32 -33.31
N GLU A 40 -12.49 26.79 -34.39
CA GLU A 40 -13.90 27.14 -34.45
C GLU A 40 -14.75 25.85 -34.57
N ASP A 41 -15.97 25.86 -34.03
CA ASP A 41 -17.00 24.82 -34.25
C ASP A 41 -16.90 23.45 -33.55
N TYR A 42 -16.21 23.36 -32.41
CA TYR A 42 -16.08 22.10 -31.64
C TYR A 42 -16.51 22.16 -30.16
N ASN A 43 -17.35 23.14 -29.79
CA ASN A 43 -17.77 23.40 -28.40
C ASN A 43 -16.60 23.53 -27.41
N LEU A 44 -15.44 24.01 -27.89
CA LEU A 44 -14.29 24.33 -27.06
C LEU A 44 -14.54 25.65 -26.32
N SER A 45 -13.94 25.78 -25.14
CA SER A 45 -13.86 27.08 -24.48
C SER A 45 -13.01 28.07 -25.28
N PRO A 46 -13.20 29.40 -25.09
CA PRO A 46 -12.34 30.43 -25.70
C PRO A 46 -10.84 30.16 -25.51
N LEU A 47 -10.46 29.66 -24.33
CA LEU A 47 -9.13 29.15 -23.97
C LEU A 47 -9.35 27.81 -23.25
N HIS A 48 -9.14 26.69 -23.94
CA HIS A 48 -9.45 25.36 -23.42
C HIS A 48 -8.22 24.69 -22.83
N LEU A 49 -7.11 24.67 -23.57
CA LEU A 49 -5.83 24.09 -23.14
C LEU A 49 -4.68 25.10 -23.29
N SER A 50 -3.72 25.03 -22.38
CA SER A 50 -2.42 25.69 -22.55
C SER A 50 -1.28 24.69 -22.36
N PHE A 51 -0.48 24.52 -23.40
CA PHE A 51 0.75 23.75 -23.38
C PHE A 51 1.92 24.67 -23.05
N ARG A 52 2.85 24.21 -22.21
CA ARG A 52 4.09 24.92 -21.87
C ARG A 52 5.25 23.95 -21.78
N THR A 53 6.34 24.28 -22.44
CA THR A 53 7.59 23.51 -22.38
C THR A 53 8.56 24.24 -21.45
N HIS A 54 9.00 23.57 -20.38
CA HIS A 54 9.98 24.11 -19.44
C HIS A 54 10.99 23.04 -19.06
N ASN A 55 12.28 23.32 -19.23
CA ASN A 55 13.38 22.37 -18.97
C ASN A 55 13.21 21.02 -19.70
N GLY A 56 12.71 21.02 -20.93
CA GLY A 56 12.50 19.80 -21.74
C GLY A 56 11.27 18.98 -21.35
N VAL A 57 10.48 19.41 -20.36
CA VAL A 57 9.23 18.76 -19.96
C VAL A 57 8.05 19.52 -20.55
N LEU A 58 7.14 18.80 -21.24
CA LEU A 58 5.89 19.35 -21.72
C LEU A 58 4.82 19.27 -20.62
N SER A 59 4.23 20.41 -20.30
CA SER A 59 3.13 20.52 -19.34
C SER A 59 1.86 21.02 -20.01
N LEU A 60 0.72 20.47 -19.60
CA LEU A 60 -0.62 20.81 -20.05
C LEU A 60 -1.43 21.39 -18.91
N HIS A 61 -1.96 22.60 -19.09
CA HIS A 61 -2.93 23.19 -18.19
C HIS A 61 -4.33 23.08 -18.80
N ASN A 62 -5.22 22.34 -18.13
CA ASN A 62 -6.62 22.28 -18.53
C ASN A 62 -7.36 23.53 -18.03
N LEU A 63 -7.56 24.51 -18.91
CA LEU A 63 -8.26 25.77 -18.61
C LEU A 63 -9.79 25.63 -18.73
N GLY A 64 -10.29 24.42 -19.02
CA GLY A 64 -11.72 24.08 -18.94
C GLY A 64 -12.48 24.18 -20.26
N GLY A 65 -13.76 23.84 -20.18
CA GLY A 65 -14.64 23.58 -21.32
C GLY A 65 -15.97 23.06 -20.86
N GLN A 66 -17.01 23.22 -21.68
CA GLN A 66 -18.22 22.39 -21.52
C GLN A 66 -17.89 20.93 -21.84
N ASN A 67 -16.93 20.69 -22.73
CA ASN A 67 -16.44 19.37 -23.07
C ASN A 67 -15.40 18.88 -22.07
N LYS A 68 -15.53 17.60 -21.69
CA LYS A 68 -14.56 16.89 -20.87
C LYS A 68 -13.31 16.61 -21.68
N THR A 69 -12.14 16.87 -21.09
CA THR A 69 -10.83 16.55 -21.66
C THR A 69 -10.32 15.26 -21.04
N TYR A 70 -9.82 14.34 -21.86
CA TYR A 70 -9.20 13.10 -21.40
C TYR A 70 -7.74 13.02 -21.81
N LEU A 71 -6.89 12.50 -20.94
CA LEU A 71 -5.53 12.05 -21.23
C LEU A 71 -5.53 10.51 -21.15
N GLY A 72 -5.50 9.85 -22.31
CA GLY A 72 -5.75 8.42 -22.43
C GLY A 72 -7.14 8.03 -21.92
N LYS A 73 -7.21 7.51 -20.68
CA LYS A 73 -8.47 7.14 -20.00
C LYS A 73 -8.81 8.05 -18.82
N GLN A 74 -7.92 8.94 -18.43
CA GLN A 74 -8.08 9.80 -17.27
C GLN A 74 -8.79 11.10 -17.66
N GLU A 75 -9.89 11.43 -16.99
CA GLU A 75 -10.54 12.74 -17.14
C GLU A 75 -9.70 13.82 -16.44
N LEU A 76 -9.37 14.89 -17.16
CA LEU A 76 -8.58 16.01 -16.65
C LEU A 76 -9.48 16.99 -15.90
N ILE A 77 -9.09 17.34 -14.68
CA ILE A 77 -9.81 18.29 -13.81
C ILE A 77 -9.49 19.71 -14.28
N HIS A 78 -10.52 20.55 -14.36
CA HIS A 78 -10.39 21.97 -14.69
C HIS A 78 -9.46 22.70 -13.70
N GLY A 79 -8.58 23.56 -14.22
CA GLY A 79 -7.63 24.35 -13.46
C GLY A 79 -6.34 23.63 -13.07
N LYS A 80 -6.24 22.30 -13.28
CA LYS A 80 -5.03 21.53 -12.94
C LYS A 80 -4.03 21.42 -14.09
N MET A 81 -2.75 21.29 -13.73
CA MET A 81 -1.65 21.03 -14.65
C MET A 81 -1.26 19.54 -14.66
N TYR A 82 -0.90 19.04 -15.83
CA TYR A 82 -0.52 17.66 -16.11
C TYR A 82 0.81 17.63 -16.87
N ILE A 83 1.64 16.63 -16.63
CA ILE A 83 2.87 16.40 -17.40
C ILE A 83 2.55 15.43 -18.53
N LEU A 84 3.04 15.74 -19.73
CA LEU A 84 2.81 14.96 -20.93
C LEU A 84 4.11 14.32 -21.41
N ASN A 85 4.01 13.08 -21.87
CA ASN A 85 5.10 12.34 -22.49
C ASN A 85 4.86 12.15 -24.00
N ILE A 86 5.93 11.87 -24.74
CA ILE A 86 5.85 11.49 -26.15
C ILE A 86 5.01 10.20 -26.26
N GLY A 87 4.04 10.20 -27.18
CA GLY A 87 3.11 9.08 -27.40
C GLY A 87 1.79 9.18 -26.63
N ASP A 88 1.63 10.16 -25.74
CA ASP A 88 0.35 10.40 -25.05
C ASP A 88 -0.74 10.88 -26.01
N GLU A 89 -1.98 10.48 -25.72
CA GLU A 89 -3.19 10.78 -26.49
C GLU A 89 -4.15 11.62 -25.65
N LEU A 90 -4.55 12.78 -26.17
CA LEU A 90 -5.54 13.67 -25.59
C LEU A 90 -6.83 13.63 -26.40
N LYS A 91 -7.98 13.55 -25.73
CA LYS A 91 -9.30 13.66 -26.37
C LYS A 91 -10.09 14.85 -25.82
N LEU A 92 -10.59 15.67 -26.73
CA LEU A 92 -11.31 16.91 -26.47
C LEU A 92 -12.64 16.87 -27.22
N GLY A 93 -13.64 16.20 -26.64
CA GLY A 93 -14.84 15.86 -27.40
C GLY A 93 -14.51 14.95 -28.58
N ASP A 94 -14.72 15.45 -29.80
CA ASP A 94 -14.46 14.73 -31.05
C ASP A 94 -13.06 14.97 -31.63
N ILE A 95 -12.26 15.85 -31.03
CA ILE A 95 -10.89 16.14 -31.45
C ILE A 95 -9.92 15.20 -30.71
N GLU A 96 -9.01 14.57 -31.46
CA GLU A 96 -7.94 13.73 -30.93
C GLU A 96 -6.58 14.42 -31.16
N ILE A 97 -5.73 14.49 -30.14
CA ILE A 97 -4.40 15.09 -30.21
C ILE A 97 -3.36 14.06 -29.76
N PHE A 98 -2.32 13.85 -30.56
CA PHE A 98 -1.19 12.98 -30.23
C PHE A 98 0.11 13.79 -30.08
N ILE A 99 0.93 13.40 -29.11
CA ILE A 99 2.16 14.12 -28.77
C ILE A 99 3.37 13.40 -29.37
N ARG A 100 4.21 14.13 -30.10
CA ARG A 100 5.41 13.62 -30.75
C ARG A 100 6.65 14.47 -30.48
N GLU A 101 7.81 13.87 -30.74
CA GLU A 101 9.10 14.54 -30.76
C GLU A 101 9.29 15.28 -32.09
N GLY A 102 9.61 16.56 -32.01
CA GLY A 102 9.73 17.46 -33.15
C GLY A 102 11.13 17.51 -33.73
N ASP A 103 11.45 16.54 -34.58
CA ASP A 103 12.60 16.55 -35.50
C ASP A 103 12.34 15.72 -36.79
N ALA A 104 11.10 15.30 -37.04
CA ALA A 104 10.75 14.50 -38.22
C ALA A 104 10.63 15.39 -39.48
N PRO A 105 11.13 14.96 -40.66
CA PRO A 105 10.94 15.72 -41.91
C PRO A 105 9.45 15.92 -42.20
N ASN A 106 9.08 17.07 -42.78
CA ASN A 106 7.71 17.44 -43.12
C ASN A 106 6.98 16.33 -43.90
N GLU A 107 6.23 15.49 -43.18
CA GLU A 107 5.34 14.48 -43.74
C GLU A 107 4.13 15.17 -44.39
N THR A 108 3.71 14.67 -45.55
CA THR A 108 2.57 15.20 -46.30
C THR A 108 1.24 14.83 -45.62
N PRO A 109 0.13 15.59 -45.82
CA PRO A 109 -1.18 15.28 -45.23
C PRO A 109 -1.73 13.87 -45.53
N ASP A 110 -1.29 13.25 -46.63
CA ASP A 110 -1.66 11.89 -46.99
C ASP A 110 -0.87 10.83 -46.20
N GLU A 111 0.37 11.12 -45.77
CA GLU A 111 1.16 10.26 -44.87
C GLU A 111 0.62 10.32 -43.43
N LEU A 112 0.12 11.50 -43.01
CA LEU A 112 -0.56 11.67 -41.72
C LEU A 112 -1.83 10.83 -41.61
N LYS A 113 -2.61 10.67 -42.69
CA LYS A 113 -3.83 9.83 -42.69
C LYS A 113 -3.53 8.35 -42.42
N GLY A 114 -2.46 7.81 -42.99
CA GLY A 114 -2.08 6.40 -42.84
C GLY A 114 -1.84 5.99 -41.37
N LEU A 115 -1.28 6.89 -40.56
CA LEU A 115 -1.01 6.66 -39.14
C LEU A 115 -2.27 6.51 -38.27
N PHE A 116 -3.38 7.16 -38.66
CA PHE A 116 -4.65 7.03 -37.97
C PHE A 116 -5.46 5.82 -38.46
N GLU A 117 -5.25 5.38 -39.70
CA GLU A 117 -5.92 4.23 -40.30
C GLU A 117 -5.30 2.88 -39.88
N GLU A 118 -3.99 2.84 -39.59
CA GLU A 118 -3.27 1.64 -39.12
C GLU A 118 -3.78 1.07 -37.78
N LYS A 119 -4.49 1.87 -36.97
CA LYS A 119 -5.12 1.40 -35.72
C LYS A 119 -6.55 0.86 -35.91
N THR A 120 -7.17 1.03 -37.07
CA THR A 120 -8.57 0.62 -37.30
C THR A 120 -8.77 -0.73 -38.00
N ASP A 121 -7.73 -1.36 -38.54
CA ASP A 121 -7.80 -2.76 -38.99
C ASP A 121 -6.51 -3.53 -38.66
N PRO A 122 -6.59 -4.79 -38.17
CA PRO A 122 -5.42 -5.54 -37.74
C PRO A 122 -4.83 -6.31 -38.94
N VAL A 123 -3.83 -5.75 -39.62
CA VAL A 123 -2.96 -6.54 -40.51
C VAL A 123 -1.50 -6.18 -40.25
N HIS A 124 -0.71 -7.21 -39.96
CA HIS A 124 0.73 -7.16 -39.70
C HIS A 124 1.54 -6.51 -40.82
N GLN A 125 2.52 -5.68 -40.45
CA GLN A 125 3.86 -5.74 -41.03
C GLN A 125 4.94 -5.66 -39.94
N VAL A 126 5.94 -6.52 -40.13
CA VAL A 126 7.10 -6.75 -39.26
C VAL A 126 8.20 -5.79 -39.69
N VAL A 127 8.69 -4.95 -38.76
CA VAL A 127 9.97 -4.26 -38.93
C VAL A 127 11.05 -5.16 -38.32
N GLN A 128 11.98 -5.62 -39.15
CA GLN A 128 13.22 -6.26 -38.73
C GLN A 128 14.17 -5.18 -38.21
N GLU A 129 14.52 -5.24 -36.92
CA GLU A 129 15.65 -4.49 -36.37
C GLU A 129 16.86 -5.42 -36.23
N GLU A 130 17.98 -4.94 -36.77
CA GLU A 130 19.29 -5.59 -36.72
C GLU A 130 19.79 -5.73 -35.28
N LEU A 131 20.31 -6.92 -34.98
CA LEU A 131 20.98 -7.27 -33.74
C LEU A 131 22.25 -6.43 -33.56
N ILE A 132 22.28 -5.59 -32.53
CA ILE A 132 23.53 -5.10 -31.93
C ILE A 132 23.89 -6.05 -30.79
N GLU A 133 24.95 -6.82 -31.02
CA GLU A 133 25.63 -7.64 -30.01
C GLU A 133 26.26 -6.72 -28.96
N TYR A 134 25.91 -6.90 -27.68
CA TYR A 134 26.65 -6.32 -26.56
C TYR A 134 27.36 -7.47 -25.84
N GLU A 135 28.69 -7.43 -25.85
CA GLU A 135 29.55 -8.25 -25.01
C GLU A 135 29.40 -7.86 -23.54
N ASP A 136 29.29 -8.89 -22.70
CA ASP A 136 29.27 -8.79 -21.23
C ASP A 136 30.56 -8.15 -20.71
N GLY A 137 30.43 -7.02 -20.03
CA GLY A 137 31.49 -6.40 -19.24
C GLY A 137 31.07 -6.30 -17.77
N ASP A 138 31.75 -7.07 -16.92
CA ASP A 138 31.71 -6.97 -15.47
C ASP A 138 31.98 -5.52 -15.01
N VAL A 139 31.10 -4.94 -14.20
CA VAL A 139 31.35 -3.67 -13.50
C VAL A 139 31.15 -3.87 -12.01
N GLN A 140 32.26 -3.68 -11.30
CA GLN A 140 32.38 -3.64 -9.84
C GLN A 140 31.68 -2.39 -9.28
N ASP A 141 31.08 -2.57 -8.11
CA ASP A 141 30.48 -1.51 -7.30
C ASP A 141 31.54 -0.48 -6.85
N GLU A 142 31.39 0.78 -7.26
CA GLU A 142 32.03 1.92 -6.61
C GLU A 142 30.96 2.84 -6.01
N GLU A 143 31.05 3.01 -4.68
CA GLU A 143 30.31 3.96 -3.88
C GLU A 143 30.61 5.40 -4.31
N ILE A 144 29.58 6.19 -4.62
CA ILE A 144 29.70 7.64 -4.76
C ILE A 144 28.83 8.32 -3.70
N GLU A 145 29.51 9.03 -2.80
CA GLU A 145 28.96 9.93 -1.79
C GLU A 145 28.14 11.06 -2.43
N ALA A 146 26.90 11.25 -1.98
CA ALA A 146 26.06 12.38 -2.35
C ALA A 146 26.21 13.52 -1.32
N GLN A 147 26.81 14.64 -1.74
CA GLN A 147 26.74 15.93 -1.05
C GLN A 147 25.80 16.91 -1.79
N THR A 148 25.14 17.71 -0.96
CA THR A 148 24.50 19.02 -1.20
C THR A 148 23.22 19.09 -2.04
N THR A 149 22.10 19.02 -1.34
CA THR A 149 20.80 19.62 -1.69
C THR A 149 20.85 21.15 -1.57
N PRO A 150 20.34 21.93 -2.55
CA PRO A 150 20.03 23.35 -2.35
C PRO A 150 18.62 23.51 -1.77
N SER A 151 18.53 24.36 -0.74
CA SER A 151 17.31 24.76 -0.04
C SER A 151 16.43 25.65 -0.92
N PHE A 152 15.17 25.27 -1.11
CA PHE A 152 14.12 26.16 -1.61
C PHE A 152 13.67 27.10 -0.49
N GLN A 153 13.85 28.41 -0.69
CA GLN A 153 13.24 29.46 0.12
C GLN A 153 11.80 29.68 -0.33
N SER A 154 10.90 29.76 0.63
CA SER A 154 9.48 30.05 0.48
C SER A 154 9.25 31.48 -0.03
N ILE A 155 8.42 31.59 -1.07
CA ILE A 155 7.75 32.83 -1.48
C ILE A 155 6.51 32.96 -0.59
N ASP A 156 6.62 33.81 0.42
CA ASP A 156 5.48 34.33 1.20
C ASP A 156 5.90 35.73 1.66
N ASP A 157 5.72 36.69 0.75
CA ASP A 157 5.71 38.14 1.01
C ASP A 157 5.03 38.76 -0.22
N LEU A 158 3.78 39.21 -0.04
CA LEU A 158 3.06 40.27 -0.78
C LEU A 158 1.54 40.03 -0.73
N ALA A 159 0.91 40.51 0.35
CA ALA A 159 -0.41 41.15 0.34
C ALA A 159 -0.74 41.64 1.77
N GLU A 160 -0.19 42.80 2.13
CA GLU A 160 -0.87 43.74 3.03
C GLU A 160 -1.89 44.50 2.15
N ASP A 161 -3.15 44.58 2.60
CA ASP A 161 -3.81 45.88 2.86
C ASP A 161 -5.26 45.66 3.34
N ASP A 162 -5.55 46.39 4.42
CA ASP A 162 -6.79 47.06 4.79
C ASP A 162 -8.10 46.26 4.86
N GLU A 163 -8.63 46.12 6.08
CA GLU A 163 -9.99 46.56 6.40
C GLU A 163 -10.13 46.78 7.92
N GLU A 164 -10.21 48.05 8.31
CA GLU A 164 -10.61 48.52 9.64
C GLU A 164 -12.13 48.32 9.81
N GLU A 165 -12.53 47.42 10.71
CA GLU A 165 -13.94 47.26 11.07
C GLU A 165 -14.24 48.07 12.36
N PHE A 166 -15.11 49.06 12.20
CA PHE A 166 -15.73 49.84 13.26
C PHE A 166 -16.68 48.95 14.08
N GLU A 167 -16.60 49.01 15.41
CA GLU A 167 -17.75 48.67 16.26
C GLU A 167 -18.06 49.80 17.23
N ASP A 168 -19.33 50.19 17.17
CA ASP A 168 -19.97 51.32 17.81
C ASP A 168 -20.17 51.15 19.33
N ASP A 169 -20.34 52.31 19.95
CA ASP A 169 -20.66 52.58 21.35
C ASP A 169 -21.88 51.82 21.91
N GLU A 170 -21.79 51.36 23.15
CA GLU A 170 -22.95 51.37 24.06
C GLU A 170 -22.61 51.80 25.49
N SER A 171 -23.24 52.94 25.84
CA SER A 171 -23.53 53.60 27.12
C SER A 171 -23.30 52.87 28.46
N THR A 172 -22.84 53.61 29.49
CA THR A 172 -23.72 54.12 30.57
C THR A 172 -23.00 54.95 31.66
N SER A 173 -23.56 56.15 31.87
CA SER A 173 -23.73 56.93 33.10
C SER A 173 -22.53 57.34 33.99
N GLU A 174 -22.19 58.60 33.78
CA GLU A 174 -21.71 59.68 34.66
C GLU A 174 -21.98 59.58 36.19
N SER A 175 -21.00 60.05 36.95
CA SER A 175 -21.24 60.87 38.15
C SER A 175 -20.35 62.11 38.12
N GLU A 176 -20.99 63.24 38.41
CA GLU A 176 -20.64 64.62 38.11
C GLU A 176 -19.33 65.17 38.71
N GLY A 177 -18.67 66.04 37.95
CA GLY A 177 -17.61 66.92 38.42
C GLY A 177 -17.42 68.11 37.48
N THR A 178 -17.81 69.29 37.95
CA THR A 178 -17.85 70.59 37.25
C THR A 178 -16.60 70.97 36.46
N LEU A 179 -16.81 71.33 35.18
CA LEU A 179 -15.84 71.75 34.16
C LEU A 179 -14.96 72.97 34.53
N VAL A 180 -15.34 73.77 35.54
CA VAL A 180 -14.60 74.99 35.93
C VAL A 180 -13.44 74.69 36.90
N GLN A 181 -13.41 73.53 37.56
CA GLN A 181 -12.26 73.11 38.39
C GLN A 181 -11.15 72.39 37.61
N LYS A 182 -11.41 71.96 36.36
CA LYS A 182 -10.40 71.31 35.50
C LYS A 182 -9.51 72.30 34.73
N LEU A 183 -9.89 73.57 34.61
CA LEU A 183 -9.17 74.53 33.76
C LEU A 183 -8.16 75.43 34.50
N THR A 184 -8.15 75.48 35.84
CA THR A 184 -7.20 76.32 36.61
C THR A 184 -5.99 75.58 37.17
N ASN A 185 -5.87 74.27 36.94
CA ASN A 185 -4.69 73.47 37.35
C ASN A 185 -3.68 73.20 36.23
N ILE A 186 -3.88 73.74 35.02
CA ILE A 186 -2.99 73.49 33.87
C ILE A 186 -1.75 74.41 33.85
N PHE A 187 -1.68 75.46 34.69
CA PHE A 187 -0.54 76.38 34.75
C PHE A 187 0.20 76.42 36.10
N LYS A 188 0.45 75.25 36.71
CA LYS A 188 1.54 75.12 37.71
C LYS A 188 2.57 74.12 37.23
N VAL A 189 3.61 74.66 36.60
CA VAL A 189 4.87 73.99 36.29
C VAL A 189 5.49 73.51 37.61
N LYS A 190 5.21 72.27 37.99
CA LYS A 190 6.03 71.52 38.94
C LYS A 190 7.21 70.97 38.14
N LYS A 191 8.43 71.34 38.52
CA LYS A 191 9.65 70.62 38.12
C LYS A 191 9.52 69.19 38.62
N ILE A 192 9.07 68.29 37.75
CA ILE A 192 9.12 66.85 37.97
C ILE A 192 10.52 66.43 37.56
N ASP A 193 11.27 65.89 38.52
CA ASP A 193 12.57 65.28 38.30
C ASP A 193 12.36 63.98 37.50
N VAL A 194 12.38 64.08 36.17
CA VAL A 194 12.09 63.00 35.20
C VAL A 194 12.98 61.76 35.42
N LYS A 195 14.14 61.91 36.08
CA LYS A 195 15.03 60.77 36.38
C LYS A 195 14.59 59.88 37.54
N LYS A 196 13.71 60.32 38.45
CA LYS A 196 13.23 59.47 39.56
C LYS A 196 11.91 58.76 39.26
N ASP A 197 11.03 59.34 38.44
CA ASP A 197 9.73 58.73 38.09
C ASP A 197 9.80 57.74 36.92
N ILE A 198 10.76 57.89 36.00
CA ILE A 198 11.02 56.86 34.98
C ILE A 198 11.65 55.61 35.62
N VAL A 199 12.46 55.77 36.68
CA VAL A 199 13.08 54.63 37.38
C VAL A 199 12.13 53.96 38.38
N SER A 200 11.13 54.67 38.92
CA SER A 200 10.14 54.08 39.83
C SER A 200 8.99 53.36 39.12
N LYS A 201 8.61 53.79 37.90
CA LYS A 201 7.58 53.14 37.07
C LYS A 201 8.10 51.99 36.20
N ASN A 202 9.43 51.83 36.07
CA ASN A 202 10.05 50.67 35.41
C ASN A 202 10.37 49.51 36.36
N LYS A 203 9.80 49.50 37.58
CA LYS A 203 9.65 48.24 38.31
C LYS A 203 8.60 47.42 37.58
N ASN A 204 9.06 46.56 36.67
CA ASN A 204 8.27 45.50 36.03
C ASN A 204 7.17 45.05 37.01
N LYS A 205 5.92 45.45 36.76
CA LYS A 205 4.77 44.92 37.50
C LYS A 205 4.85 43.42 37.30
N SER A 206 5.29 42.70 38.33
CA SER A 206 5.44 41.26 38.26
C SER A 206 4.05 40.70 37.96
N ILE A 207 3.92 40.09 36.78
CA ILE A 207 2.67 39.47 36.35
C ILE A 207 2.25 38.51 37.48
N PRO A 208 1.03 38.63 38.01
CA PRO A 208 0.60 37.83 39.14
C PRO A 208 0.69 36.35 38.78
N ARG A 209 1.57 35.63 39.46
CA ARG A 209 1.79 34.19 39.24
C ARG A 209 0.56 33.41 39.73
N VAL A 210 -0.19 32.84 38.80
CA VAL A 210 -1.38 32.04 39.09
C VAL A 210 -0.97 30.58 39.28
N PRO A 211 -1.39 29.89 40.37
CA PRO A 211 -1.13 28.47 40.52
C PRO A 211 -1.91 27.65 39.48
N PRO A 212 -1.37 26.54 38.97
CA PRO A 212 -2.12 25.68 38.05
C PRO A 212 -3.33 25.07 38.76
N GLY A 213 -4.49 25.13 38.12
CA GLY A 213 -5.74 24.59 38.66
C GLY A 213 -5.74 23.06 38.75
N PHE A 214 -6.73 22.53 39.47
CA PHE A 214 -6.91 21.08 39.66
C PHE A 214 -6.97 20.32 38.32
N PHE A 215 -7.75 20.80 37.35
CA PHE A 215 -7.90 20.14 36.05
C PHE A 215 -6.59 20.03 35.27
N THR A 216 -5.73 21.06 35.27
CA THR A 216 -4.42 20.98 34.61
C THR A 216 -3.56 19.87 35.21
N ARG A 217 -3.62 19.69 36.53
CA ARG A 217 -2.87 18.63 37.23
C ARG A 217 -3.41 17.26 36.89
N PHE A 218 -4.74 17.13 36.88
CA PHE A 218 -5.41 15.90 36.49
C PHE A 218 -5.13 15.51 35.03
N PHE A 219 -5.22 16.45 34.09
CA PHE A 219 -4.90 16.21 32.69
C PHE A 219 -3.42 15.92 32.46
N SER A 220 -2.52 16.57 33.19
CA SER A 220 -1.10 16.25 33.18
C SER A 220 -0.83 14.81 33.64
N PHE A 221 -1.52 14.36 34.70
CA PHE A 221 -1.43 12.99 35.18
C PHE A 221 -1.93 11.98 34.13
N LEU A 222 -3.11 12.20 33.57
CA LEU A 222 -3.66 11.35 32.51
C LEU A 222 -2.76 11.30 31.26
N SER A 223 -2.23 12.46 30.85
CA SER A 223 -1.29 12.54 29.72
C SER A 223 -0.03 11.73 29.98
N LEU A 224 0.51 11.81 31.21
CA LEU A 224 1.71 11.08 31.57
C LEU A 224 1.47 9.57 31.63
N ILE A 225 0.30 9.13 32.10
CA ILE A 225 -0.11 7.71 32.00
C ILE A 225 -0.20 7.27 30.54
N ALA A 226 -0.86 8.06 29.69
CA ALA A 226 -1.00 7.74 28.28
C ALA A 226 0.36 7.61 27.57
N ILE A 227 1.28 8.57 27.80
CA ILE A 227 2.66 8.51 27.28
C ILE A 227 3.38 7.26 27.81
N SER A 228 3.24 6.94 29.10
CA SER A 228 3.90 5.80 29.72
C SER A 228 3.39 4.48 29.15
N TYR A 229 2.07 4.38 28.93
CA TYR A 229 1.46 3.27 28.23
C TYR A 229 2.03 3.12 26.82
N SER A 230 2.03 4.20 26.03
CA SER A 230 2.57 4.20 24.66
C SER A 230 4.02 3.72 24.61
N ILE A 231 4.86 4.13 25.57
CA ILE A 231 6.26 3.68 25.64
C ILE A 231 6.35 2.19 25.97
N VAL A 232 5.61 1.71 26.97
CA VAL A 232 5.64 0.28 27.34
C VAL A 232 5.08 -0.59 26.22
N ASP A 233 3.99 -0.17 25.60
CA ASP A 233 3.30 -0.97 24.60
C ASP A 233 4.04 -0.98 23.25
N GLN A 234 4.58 0.17 22.83
CA GLN A 234 5.14 0.32 21.49
C GLN A 234 6.67 0.38 21.45
N VAL A 235 7.30 1.03 22.42
CA VAL A 235 8.76 1.27 22.39
C VAL A 235 9.52 0.10 23.01
N PHE A 236 9.00 -0.53 24.07
CA PHE A 236 9.69 -1.65 24.71
C PHE A 236 9.89 -2.88 23.80
N PRO A 237 8.91 -3.29 22.97
CA PRO A 237 9.14 -4.38 22.03
C PRO A 237 10.24 -4.08 21.00
N ILE A 238 10.31 -2.84 20.49
CA ILE A 238 11.29 -2.42 19.49
C ILE A 238 12.73 -2.54 20.02
N PHE A 239 12.95 -2.14 21.28
CA PHE A 239 14.26 -2.20 21.92
C PHE A 239 14.48 -3.46 22.77
N GLU A 240 13.59 -4.45 22.64
CA GLU A 240 13.62 -5.71 23.41
C GLU A 240 13.77 -5.51 24.94
N VAL A 241 13.28 -4.38 25.47
CA VAL A 241 13.46 -4.00 26.88
C VAL A 241 12.90 -5.08 27.81
N ASN A 242 11.80 -5.70 27.41
CA ASN A 242 11.14 -6.79 28.12
C ASN A 242 12.06 -7.98 28.40
N ALA A 243 13.02 -8.29 27.51
CA ALA A 243 13.99 -9.36 27.72
C ALA A 243 14.93 -9.04 28.90
N HIS A 244 15.26 -7.77 29.11
CA HIS A 244 16.16 -7.33 30.17
C HIS A 244 15.45 -7.12 31.52
N ILE A 245 14.22 -6.60 31.52
CA ILE A 245 13.50 -6.25 32.76
C ILE A 245 12.52 -7.33 33.23
N GLY A 246 12.12 -8.26 32.34
CA GLY A 246 11.05 -9.23 32.60
C GLY A 246 11.31 -10.10 33.83
N LYS A 247 12.55 -10.55 34.04
CA LYS A 247 12.93 -11.32 35.24
C LYS A 247 12.70 -10.54 36.53
N TYR A 248 13.14 -9.28 36.56
CA TYR A 248 12.99 -8.42 37.74
C TYR A 248 11.53 -8.10 38.03
N ILE A 249 10.70 -7.92 37.00
CA ILE A 249 9.26 -7.73 37.16
C ILE A 249 8.59 -8.98 37.72
N ALA A 250 8.94 -10.17 37.20
CA ALA A 250 8.40 -11.43 37.71
C ALA A 250 8.80 -11.67 39.18
N ASP A 251 10.05 -11.37 39.55
CA ASP A 251 10.51 -11.49 40.94
C ASP A 251 9.85 -10.45 41.85
N PHE A 252 9.65 -9.21 41.37
CA PHE A 252 8.87 -8.20 42.09
C PHE A 252 7.40 -8.63 42.25
N GLN A 253 6.80 -9.21 41.21
CA GLN A 253 5.42 -9.71 41.24
C GLN A 253 5.25 -10.78 42.31
N LYS A 254 6.22 -11.71 42.46
CA LYS A 254 6.25 -12.70 43.55
C LYS A 254 6.25 -12.04 44.93
N ILE A 255 7.04 -10.99 45.13
CA ILE A 255 7.13 -10.27 46.42
C ILE A 255 5.81 -9.60 46.80
N ILE A 256 5.04 -9.10 45.81
CA ILE A 256 3.75 -8.44 46.05
C ILE A 256 2.55 -9.38 46.07
N THR A 257 2.68 -10.65 45.64
CA THR A 257 1.59 -11.65 45.69
C THR A 257 0.86 -11.80 47.04
N PRO A 258 1.49 -11.67 48.23
CA PRO A 258 0.75 -11.76 49.49
C PRO A 258 -0.15 -10.55 49.77
N ILE A 259 -0.04 -9.46 49.01
CA ILE A 259 -0.85 -8.25 49.21
C ILE A 259 -2.23 -8.47 48.59
N PRO A 260 -3.33 -8.18 49.31
CA PRO A 260 -4.68 -8.31 48.75
C PRO A 260 -4.83 -7.46 47.48
N TYR A 261 -5.50 -8.01 46.47
CA TYR A 261 -5.69 -7.41 45.14
C TYR A 261 -4.42 -7.25 44.28
N SER A 262 -3.29 -7.88 44.65
CA SER A 262 -2.08 -7.90 43.83
C SER A 262 -2.30 -8.43 42.40
N ASN A 263 -3.34 -9.25 42.19
CA ASN A 263 -3.69 -9.80 40.88
C ASN A 263 -4.05 -8.72 39.84
N ILE A 264 -4.43 -7.52 40.29
CA ILE A 264 -4.70 -6.38 39.41
C ILE A 264 -3.39 -5.80 38.85
N LEU A 265 -2.26 -5.96 39.57
CA LEU A 265 -0.95 -5.51 39.13
C LEU A 265 -0.32 -6.54 38.19
N SER A 266 -0.84 -6.60 36.96
CA SER A 266 -0.21 -7.38 35.88
C SER A 266 1.21 -6.88 35.60
N ALA A 267 2.05 -7.73 34.98
CA ALA A 267 3.41 -7.35 34.61
C ALA A 267 3.45 -6.07 33.76
N GLN A 268 2.50 -5.92 32.82
CA GLN A 268 2.36 -4.73 31.98
C GLN A 268 1.98 -3.49 32.81
N ILE A 269 1.07 -3.60 33.78
CA ILE A 269 0.72 -2.48 34.66
C ILE A 269 1.92 -2.05 35.51
N ILE A 270 2.71 -3.00 36.03
CA ILE A 270 3.94 -2.71 36.76
C ILE A 270 4.94 -1.96 35.88
N GLN A 271 5.11 -2.37 34.63
CA GLN A 271 5.96 -1.68 33.65
C GLN A 271 5.48 -0.25 33.41
N ILE A 272 4.17 -0.05 33.20
CA ILE A 272 3.58 1.27 32.98
C ILE A 272 3.83 2.18 34.18
N ILE A 273 3.64 1.67 35.40
CA ILE A 273 3.90 2.43 36.64
C ILE A 273 5.40 2.79 36.75
N LEU A 274 6.30 1.85 36.44
CA LEU A 274 7.74 2.10 36.49
C LEU A 274 8.15 3.16 35.47
N VAL A 275 7.67 3.06 34.23
CA VAL A 275 7.93 4.06 33.18
C VAL A 275 7.34 5.41 33.56
N PHE A 276 6.13 5.44 34.12
CA PHE A 276 5.52 6.66 34.64
C PHE A 276 6.41 7.34 35.67
N ILE A 277 6.90 6.58 36.67
CA ILE A 277 7.82 7.08 37.70
C ILE A 277 9.11 7.60 37.06
N LEU A 278 9.68 6.83 36.14
CA LEU A 278 10.94 7.17 35.47
C LEU A 278 10.82 8.47 34.67
N ILE A 279 9.75 8.62 33.89
CA ILE A 279 9.49 9.84 33.11
C ILE A 279 9.21 11.00 34.05
N GLU A 280 8.41 10.81 35.11
CA GLU A 280 8.11 11.86 36.07
C GLU A 280 9.40 12.40 36.73
N LEU A 281 10.28 11.50 37.18
CA LEU A 281 11.53 11.87 37.85
C LEU A 281 12.55 12.47 36.87
N SER A 282 12.79 11.83 35.73
CA SER A 282 13.79 12.27 34.75
C SER A 282 13.43 13.63 34.15
N THR A 283 12.17 13.81 33.72
CA THR A 283 11.73 15.08 33.14
C THR A 283 11.70 16.20 34.18
N THR A 284 11.32 15.89 35.43
CA THR A 284 11.39 16.87 36.51
C THR A 284 12.82 17.23 36.90
N LEU A 285 13.76 16.29 36.83
CA LEU A 285 15.19 16.54 37.05
C LEU A 285 15.76 17.46 35.96
N LEU A 286 15.36 17.27 34.70
CA LEU A 286 15.82 18.08 33.57
C LEU A 286 15.18 19.48 33.54
N PHE A 287 13.85 19.55 33.67
CA PHE A 287 13.06 20.76 33.42
C PHE A 287 12.49 21.43 34.68
N GLY A 288 12.63 20.82 35.86
CA GLY A 288 12.02 21.31 37.12
C GLY A 288 10.53 21.00 37.27
N VAL A 289 9.91 20.45 36.23
CA VAL A 289 8.51 20.00 36.16
C VAL A 289 8.42 18.77 35.26
N ASN A 290 7.37 17.95 35.40
CA ASN A 290 7.18 16.82 34.51
C ASN A 290 6.87 17.28 33.07
N ILE A 291 7.10 16.41 32.08
CA ILE A 291 6.94 16.76 30.66
C ILE A 291 5.52 17.24 30.32
N ALA A 292 4.48 16.65 30.90
CA ALA A 292 3.11 17.06 30.65
C ALA A 292 2.83 18.48 31.20
N TYR A 293 3.36 18.83 32.38
CA TYR A 293 3.28 20.19 32.92
C TYR A 293 4.05 21.18 32.05
N LEU A 294 5.22 20.80 31.56
CA LEU A 294 6.03 21.63 30.68
C LEU A 294 5.24 21.98 29.41
N LEU A 295 4.63 20.97 28.77
CA LEU A 295 3.82 21.12 27.56
C LEU A 295 2.56 21.96 27.80
N LEU A 296 1.93 21.83 28.98
CA LEU A 296 0.79 22.66 29.38
C LEU A 296 1.18 24.06 29.90
N GLY A 297 2.46 24.46 29.74
CA GLY A 297 2.96 25.79 30.08
C GLY A 297 3.18 26.06 31.57
N VAL A 298 3.19 25.03 32.42
CA VAL A 298 3.39 25.15 33.87
C VAL A 298 4.88 25.22 34.20
N ARG A 299 5.28 26.14 35.09
CA ARG A 299 6.68 26.39 35.48
C ARG A 299 6.88 26.39 37.00
N GLY A 300 8.10 26.09 37.42
CA GLY A 300 8.54 26.27 38.81
C GLY A 300 8.90 27.72 39.12
N ASP A 301 8.61 28.18 40.34
CA ASP A 301 8.83 29.57 40.78
C ASP A 301 10.32 29.88 41.11
N SER A 302 11.13 28.86 41.43
CA SER A 302 12.52 29.02 41.85
C SER A 302 13.55 29.03 40.70
N GLY A 303 14.79 29.45 40.99
CA GLY A 303 15.90 29.37 40.05
C GLY A 303 16.13 27.96 39.49
N ALA A 304 16.79 27.84 38.34
CA ALA A 304 16.87 26.61 37.55
C ALA A 304 17.26 25.37 38.38
N ILE A 305 18.37 25.42 39.12
CA ILE A 305 18.84 24.28 39.93
C ILE A 305 17.88 23.97 41.09
N ALA A 306 17.43 25.00 41.81
CA ALA A 306 16.52 24.84 42.93
C ALA A 306 15.16 24.26 42.48
N SER A 307 14.68 24.64 41.30
CA SER A 307 13.43 24.13 40.73
C SER A 307 13.50 22.63 40.42
N ARG A 308 14.66 22.14 39.98
CA ARG A 308 14.92 20.72 39.70
C ARG A 308 14.94 19.90 40.98
N ILE A 309 15.73 20.30 41.98
CA ILE A 309 15.83 19.57 43.26
C ILE A 309 14.48 19.54 43.97
N LYS A 310 13.83 20.70 44.11
CA LYS A 310 12.51 20.80 44.75
C LYS A 310 11.42 20.10 43.93
N GLY A 311 11.57 20.07 42.61
CA GLY A 311 10.71 19.34 41.70
C GLY A 311 10.79 17.84 41.94
N VAL A 312 11.99 17.26 42.00
CA VAL A 312 12.18 15.82 42.26
C VAL A 312 11.61 15.42 43.61
N LEU A 313 11.87 16.22 44.67
CA LEU A 313 11.24 15.99 45.98
C LEU A 313 9.71 16.02 45.89
N ARG A 314 9.15 16.97 45.13
CA ARG A 314 7.70 17.02 44.88
C ARG A 314 7.22 15.76 44.16
N SER A 315 7.93 15.27 43.14
CA SER A 315 7.57 14.06 42.39
C SER A 315 7.58 12.82 43.30
N ILE A 316 8.56 12.67 44.19
CA ILE A 316 8.57 11.57 45.19
C ILE A 316 7.33 11.64 46.08
N PHE A 317 6.99 12.82 46.61
CA PHE A 317 5.74 12.99 47.35
C PHE A 317 4.49 12.78 46.48
N SER A 318 4.58 13.10 45.19
CA SER A 318 3.52 12.88 44.20
C SER A 318 3.22 11.39 44.06
N LEU A 319 4.23 10.51 44.01
CA LEU A 319 4.00 9.07 43.90
C LEU A 319 3.18 8.50 45.07
N ALA A 320 3.41 8.99 46.29
CA ALA A 320 2.65 8.58 47.47
C ALA A 320 1.25 9.21 47.53
N THR A 321 1.10 10.45 47.04
CA THR A 321 -0.14 11.24 47.20
C THR A 321 -1.07 11.19 46.00
N THR A 322 -0.60 10.88 44.80
CA THR A 322 -1.38 10.91 43.54
C THR A 322 -2.51 9.88 43.49
N PRO A 323 -2.36 8.64 44.01
CA PRO A 323 -3.49 7.70 44.13
C PRO A 323 -4.65 8.27 44.97
N LEU A 324 -4.35 9.26 45.82
CA LEU A 324 -5.27 9.90 46.74
C LEU A 324 -5.51 11.35 46.30
N LEU A 325 -6.37 11.53 45.27
CA LEU A 325 -6.71 12.83 44.65
C LEU A 325 -7.11 13.93 45.65
N ILE A 326 -7.55 13.56 46.85
CA ILE A 326 -7.84 14.44 47.98
C ILE A 326 -6.68 15.39 48.32
N PHE A 327 -5.42 14.99 48.14
CA PHE A 327 -4.26 15.83 48.47
C PHE A 327 -4.02 16.97 47.48
N ASP A 328 -4.65 16.93 46.31
CA ASP A 328 -4.61 17.99 45.30
C ASP A 328 -5.83 18.93 45.35
N LEU A 329 -6.87 18.62 46.14
CA LEU A 329 -8.05 19.48 46.33
C LEU A 329 -7.76 20.92 46.81
N PRO A 330 -6.73 21.20 47.65
CA PRO A 330 -6.41 22.58 48.04
C PRO A 330 -6.20 23.54 46.86
N CYS A 331 -5.82 23.03 45.68
CA CYS A 331 -5.71 23.84 44.47
C CYS A 331 -7.02 24.42 43.96
N ILE A 332 -8.17 23.80 44.24
CA ILE A 332 -9.48 24.34 43.87
C ILE A 332 -9.69 25.70 44.52
N VAL A 333 -9.22 25.86 45.77
CA VAL A 333 -9.25 27.13 46.52
C VAL A 333 -7.99 27.97 46.29
N LYS A 334 -7.24 27.72 45.21
CA LYS A 334 -5.99 28.40 44.86
C LYS A 334 -4.91 28.35 45.96
N LYS A 335 -4.97 27.36 46.86
CA LYS A 335 -3.94 27.09 47.87
C LYS A 335 -2.89 26.11 47.33
N ARG A 336 -1.72 26.10 47.98
CA ARG A 336 -0.65 25.13 47.68
C ARG A 336 -1.10 23.74 48.09
N THR A 337 -0.71 22.72 47.34
CA THR A 337 -1.03 21.33 47.71
C THR A 337 -0.06 20.79 48.73
N LEU A 338 -0.43 19.66 49.36
CA LEU A 338 0.41 19.03 50.37
C LEU A 338 1.83 18.76 49.85
N LYS A 339 1.95 18.25 48.63
CA LYS A 339 3.27 18.00 47.99
C LYS A 339 4.07 19.29 47.72
N GLU A 340 3.42 20.41 47.41
CA GLU A 340 4.11 21.70 47.25
C GLU A 340 4.57 22.28 48.59
N VAL A 341 3.76 22.10 49.64
CA VAL A 341 4.09 22.52 51.00
C VAL A 341 5.28 21.71 51.53
N LEU A 342 5.22 20.38 51.44
CA LEU A 342 6.27 19.48 51.91
C LEU A 342 7.58 19.64 51.14
N SER A 343 7.51 19.81 49.81
CA SER A 343 8.72 19.96 49.00
C SER A 343 9.27 21.39 48.97
N GLY A 344 8.57 22.36 49.58
CA GLY A 344 8.89 23.78 49.49
C GLY A 344 8.92 24.31 48.04
N SER A 345 8.18 23.68 47.14
CA SER A 345 8.06 24.07 45.73
C SER A 345 6.79 24.89 45.49
N ARG A 346 6.75 25.61 44.37
CA ARG A 346 5.55 26.32 43.93
C ARG A 346 5.45 26.25 42.41
N LEU A 347 4.35 25.70 41.92
CA LEU A 347 4.02 25.75 40.51
C LEU A 347 3.23 27.02 40.19
N HIS A 348 3.49 27.56 39.01
CA HIS A 348 2.70 28.66 38.46
C HIS A 348 2.54 28.50 36.94
N THR A 349 1.47 29.06 36.41
CA THR A 349 1.31 29.29 34.98
C THR A 349 1.58 30.77 34.68
N PRO A 350 2.31 31.10 33.59
CA PRO A 350 2.50 32.49 33.17
C PRO A 350 1.20 33.09 32.62
N SER A 351 0.31 32.28 32.04
CA SER A 351 -0.96 32.73 31.47
C SER A 351 -2.02 31.63 31.56
N LYS A 352 -3.20 31.98 32.08
CA LYS A 352 -4.37 31.09 32.08
C LYS A 352 -4.84 30.76 30.68
N PHE A 353 -4.71 31.71 29.75
CA PHE A 353 -5.10 31.53 28.36
C PHE A 353 -4.23 30.46 27.70
N LEU A 354 -2.90 30.60 27.78
CA LEU A 354 -1.96 29.59 27.24
C LEU A 354 -2.16 28.21 27.87
N GLN A 355 -2.45 28.15 29.17
CA GLN A 355 -2.76 26.89 29.84
C GLN A 355 -4.06 26.27 29.32
N THR A 356 -5.11 27.06 29.11
CA THR A 356 -6.41 26.56 28.62
C THR A 356 -6.28 26.09 27.18
N LEU A 357 -5.59 26.87 26.34
CA LEU A 357 -5.28 26.51 24.96
C LEU A 357 -4.42 25.23 24.89
N GLY A 358 -3.39 25.15 25.74
CA GLY A 358 -2.52 23.97 25.85
C GLY A 358 -3.31 22.74 26.27
N ILE A 359 -4.27 22.87 27.20
CA ILE A 359 -5.16 21.76 27.54
C ILE A 359 -6.05 21.41 26.35
N LEU A 360 -6.72 22.38 25.72
CA LEU A 360 -7.65 22.10 24.63
C LEU A 360 -6.98 21.37 23.45
N ILE A 361 -5.74 21.73 23.12
CA ILE A 361 -5.00 21.21 21.97
C ILE A 361 -4.15 19.99 22.35
N LEU A 362 -3.28 20.12 23.35
CA LEU A 362 -2.27 19.09 23.65
C LEU A 362 -2.85 17.93 24.44
N PHE A 363 -3.84 18.14 25.31
CA PHE A 363 -4.38 17.04 26.12
C PHE A 363 -5.01 15.94 25.25
N PRO A 364 -5.89 16.23 24.26
CA PRO A 364 -6.40 15.20 23.37
C PRO A 364 -5.28 14.47 22.62
N ILE A 365 -4.28 15.19 22.11
CA ILE A 365 -3.15 14.59 21.38
C ILE A 365 -2.36 13.62 22.29
N LEU A 366 -2.04 14.03 23.52
CA LEU A 366 -1.30 13.20 24.46
C LEU A 366 -2.14 12.02 24.99
N LEU A 367 -3.42 12.25 25.26
CA LEU A 367 -4.36 11.22 25.71
C LEU A 367 -4.55 10.14 24.63
N LEU A 368 -4.64 10.54 23.37
CA LEU A 368 -4.78 9.65 22.22
C LEU A 368 -3.42 9.12 21.72
N SER A 369 -2.31 9.46 22.37
CA SER A 369 -0.98 8.99 21.95
C SER A 369 -0.89 7.46 21.83
N PRO A 370 -1.53 6.62 22.68
CA PRO A 370 -1.51 5.16 22.49
C PRO A 370 -2.10 4.70 21.15
N LEU A 371 -3.00 5.48 20.56
CA LEU A 371 -3.66 5.16 19.30
C LEU A 371 -2.81 5.57 18.10
N TYR A 372 -2.17 6.75 18.15
CA TYR A 372 -1.37 7.26 17.03
C TYR A 372 0.10 6.83 17.07
N THR A 373 0.65 6.44 18.22
CA THR A 373 2.05 5.99 18.35
C THR A 373 2.37 4.78 17.45
N PRO A 374 1.53 3.73 17.35
CA PRO A 374 1.77 2.63 16.42
C PRO A 374 1.89 3.12 14.98
N VAL A 375 1.02 4.06 14.57
CA VAL A 375 1.02 4.66 13.22
C VAL A 375 2.33 5.40 12.97
N LEU A 376 2.76 6.25 13.92
CA LEU A 376 4.00 7.03 13.81
C LEU A 376 5.25 6.15 13.73
N LEU A 377 5.29 5.04 14.47
CA LEU A 377 6.44 4.14 14.49
C LEU A 377 6.52 3.22 13.27
N ASN A 378 5.40 3.04 12.55
CA ASN A 378 5.30 2.18 11.39
C ASN A 378 4.85 2.97 10.14
N LEU A 379 5.27 4.23 10.02
CA LEU A 379 4.92 5.08 8.86
C LEU A 379 5.35 4.45 7.53
N ASP A 380 6.38 3.61 7.54
CA ASP A 380 6.82 2.80 6.40
C ASP A 380 5.76 1.80 5.92
N LYS A 381 4.88 1.34 6.82
CA LYS A 381 3.73 0.48 6.48
C LYS A 381 2.53 1.29 6.00
N PHE A 382 2.45 2.58 6.32
CA PHE A 382 1.45 3.53 5.81
C PHE A 382 1.87 4.13 4.47
N GLN A 383 2.15 3.26 3.51
CA GLN A 383 2.39 3.68 2.14
C GLN A 383 1.08 3.64 1.36
N ALA A 384 0.73 4.75 0.75
CA ALA A 384 -0.33 4.79 -0.26
C ALA A 384 0.00 3.75 -1.34
N ARG A 385 -0.85 2.72 -1.45
CA ARG A 385 -0.74 1.67 -2.46
C ARG A 385 -2.05 1.62 -3.19
N GLU A 386 -1.96 1.73 -4.51
CA GLU A 386 -3.13 1.56 -5.36
C GLU A 386 -3.55 0.09 -5.33
N VAL A 387 -4.61 -0.21 -4.58
CA VAL A 387 -5.26 -1.52 -4.59
C VAL A 387 -6.44 -1.46 -5.55
N PHE A 388 -6.29 -2.12 -6.70
CA PHE A 388 -7.32 -2.15 -7.72
C PHE A 388 -8.36 -3.23 -7.39
N GLU A 389 -9.61 -2.83 -7.15
CA GLU A 389 -10.71 -3.79 -7.10
C GLU A 389 -11.00 -4.33 -8.49
N GLN A 390 -10.72 -5.62 -8.68
CA GLN A 390 -10.95 -6.31 -9.92
C GLN A 390 -12.43 -6.64 -10.09
N GLN A 391 -12.90 -6.50 -11.32
CA GLN A 391 -14.21 -6.99 -11.72
C GLN A 391 -14.13 -8.48 -12.10
N GLU A 392 -15.29 -9.12 -12.10
CA GLU A 392 -15.43 -10.47 -12.64
C GLU A 392 -14.95 -10.49 -14.09
N THR A 393 -13.96 -11.35 -14.37
CA THR A 393 -13.41 -11.52 -15.70
C THR A 393 -14.43 -12.22 -16.57
N ARG A 394 -14.96 -11.48 -17.53
CA ARG A 394 -15.82 -12.04 -18.55
C ARG A 394 -14.97 -12.43 -19.74
N PRO A 395 -15.02 -13.70 -20.19
CA PRO A 395 -14.37 -14.09 -21.43
C PRO A 395 -14.88 -13.22 -22.59
N SER A 396 -14.04 -13.03 -23.60
CA SER A 396 -14.42 -12.31 -24.82
C SER A 396 -15.67 -12.93 -25.43
N LYS A 397 -16.65 -12.10 -25.84
CA LYS A 397 -17.88 -12.57 -26.51
C LYS A 397 -17.59 -13.40 -27.77
N LYS A 398 -16.42 -13.20 -28.40
CA LYS A 398 -15.98 -13.93 -29.60
C LYS A 398 -15.26 -15.24 -29.28
N ALA A 399 -14.91 -15.51 -28.02
CA ALA A 399 -14.20 -16.73 -27.65
C ALA A 399 -15.19 -17.89 -27.55
N GLU A 400 -14.89 -19.00 -28.22
CA GLU A 400 -15.60 -20.25 -27.99
C GLU A 400 -15.20 -20.81 -26.63
N LEU A 401 -16.18 -21.07 -25.78
CA LEU A 401 -15.96 -21.57 -24.43
C LEU A 401 -16.34 -23.04 -24.34
N VAL A 402 -15.55 -23.79 -23.58
CA VAL A 402 -15.84 -25.17 -23.20
C VAL A 402 -15.96 -25.23 -21.69
N GLU A 403 -17.02 -25.90 -21.23
CA GLU A 403 -17.17 -26.24 -19.81
C GLU A 403 -16.20 -27.36 -19.47
N ASN A 404 -15.35 -27.08 -18.51
CA ASN A 404 -14.31 -27.97 -18.06
C ASN A 404 -14.40 -28.14 -16.55
N GLU A 405 -14.08 -29.35 -16.10
CA GLU A 405 -14.07 -29.72 -14.71
C GLU A 405 -12.80 -30.52 -14.43
N TRP A 406 -11.91 -29.97 -13.60
CA TRP A 406 -10.58 -30.52 -13.32
C TRP A 406 -10.33 -30.54 -11.82
N SER A 407 -9.70 -31.60 -11.33
CA SER A 407 -9.23 -31.69 -9.95
C SER A 407 -7.76 -32.05 -9.97
N ASN A 408 -6.95 -31.34 -9.19
CA ASN A 408 -5.53 -31.62 -9.08
C ASN A 408 -5.09 -31.50 -7.62
N ALA A 409 -4.59 -32.60 -7.07
CA ALA A 409 -4.16 -32.69 -5.68
C ALA A 409 -2.86 -31.92 -5.46
N SER A 410 -1.92 -31.99 -6.41
CA SER A 410 -0.60 -31.36 -6.31
C SER A 410 -0.65 -29.84 -6.22
N LEU A 411 -1.65 -29.24 -6.85
CA LEU A 411 -1.91 -27.81 -6.85
C LEU A 411 -3.01 -27.42 -5.86
N ASN A 412 -3.54 -28.39 -5.12
CA ASN A 412 -4.63 -28.24 -4.15
C ASN A 412 -5.83 -27.45 -4.70
N LEU A 413 -6.25 -27.73 -5.94
CA LEU A 413 -7.31 -26.97 -6.62
C LEU A 413 -8.33 -27.86 -7.30
N TYR A 414 -9.58 -27.38 -7.31
CA TYR A 414 -10.67 -27.93 -8.10
C TYR A 414 -11.22 -26.82 -9.00
N PHE A 415 -11.09 -26.96 -10.31
CA PHE A 415 -11.62 -26.01 -11.27
C PHE A 415 -12.95 -26.54 -11.82
N LYS A 416 -13.99 -25.70 -11.80
CA LYS A 416 -15.25 -25.98 -12.48
C LYS A 416 -15.76 -24.70 -13.14
N GLY A 417 -15.61 -24.62 -14.46
CA GLY A 417 -16.07 -23.45 -15.19
C GLY A 417 -15.75 -23.48 -16.68
N LYS A 418 -15.77 -22.30 -17.30
CA LYS A 418 -15.64 -22.14 -18.75
C LYS A 418 -14.24 -21.64 -19.09
N THR A 419 -13.54 -22.37 -19.95
CA THR A 419 -12.27 -21.93 -20.52
C THR A 419 -12.36 -21.77 -22.03
N SER A 420 -11.49 -20.95 -22.60
CA SER A 420 -11.40 -20.79 -24.05
C SER A 420 -10.96 -22.11 -24.70
N LYS A 421 -11.60 -22.48 -25.82
CA LYS A 421 -11.11 -23.56 -26.70
C LYS A 421 -9.72 -23.30 -27.25
N ASP A 422 -9.34 -22.03 -27.30
CA ASP A 422 -8.03 -21.56 -27.76
C ASP A 422 -6.96 -21.67 -26.68
N THR A 423 -7.23 -22.29 -25.52
CA THR A 423 -6.21 -22.47 -24.48
C THR A 423 -5.73 -23.92 -24.46
N LEU A 424 -4.42 -24.10 -24.61
CA LEU A 424 -3.71 -25.34 -24.33
C LEU A 424 -3.17 -25.30 -22.90
N ILE A 425 -3.24 -26.42 -22.21
CA ILE A 425 -2.71 -26.56 -20.84
C ILE A 425 -1.68 -27.68 -20.85
N PHE A 426 -0.44 -27.33 -20.52
CA PHE A 426 0.67 -28.25 -20.40
C PHE A 426 0.97 -28.50 -18.92
N SER A 427 1.11 -29.77 -18.55
CA SER A 427 1.54 -30.19 -17.21
C SER A 427 3.05 -30.12 -17.14
N ALA A 428 3.59 -29.21 -16.34
CA ALA A 428 5.02 -29.04 -16.17
C ALA A 428 5.44 -29.40 -14.74
N ILE A 429 6.52 -30.16 -14.62
CA ILE A 429 7.16 -30.48 -13.35
C ILE A 429 8.64 -30.16 -13.46
N LYS A 430 9.19 -29.51 -12.43
CA LYS A 430 10.60 -29.13 -12.41
C LYS A 430 11.19 -29.36 -11.03
N ASN A 431 12.41 -29.89 -10.98
CA ASN A 431 13.20 -29.92 -9.76
C ASN A 431 13.87 -28.56 -9.53
N GLN A 432 13.60 -27.93 -8.38
CA GLN A 432 14.20 -26.66 -7.99
C GLN A 432 14.71 -26.75 -6.55
N LYS A 433 16.03 -26.69 -6.36
CA LYS A 433 16.69 -26.68 -5.04
C LYS A 433 16.09 -27.72 -4.07
N GLU A 434 16.15 -28.99 -4.48
CA GLU A 434 15.64 -30.18 -3.73
C GLU A 434 14.12 -30.31 -3.61
N LYS A 435 13.33 -29.34 -4.07
CA LYS A 435 11.87 -29.45 -4.10
C LYS A 435 11.38 -29.64 -5.53
N THR A 436 10.51 -30.63 -5.71
CA THR A 436 9.75 -30.79 -6.95
C THR A 436 8.63 -29.77 -6.97
N LYS A 437 8.56 -28.99 -8.05
CA LYS A 437 7.54 -27.95 -8.23
C LYS A 437 6.63 -28.30 -9.39
N ALA A 438 5.38 -28.60 -9.07
CA ALA A 438 4.32 -28.79 -10.04
C ALA A 438 3.83 -27.43 -10.56
N SER A 439 3.59 -27.35 -11.88
CA SER A 439 3.12 -26.14 -12.52
C SER A 439 2.27 -26.44 -13.76
N LEU A 440 1.43 -25.47 -14.14
CA LEU A 440 0.60 -25.50 -15.33
C LEU A 440 1.03 -24.40 -16.28
N LYS A 441 1.32 -24.75 -17.51
CA LYS A 441 1.62 -23.79 -18.57
C LYS A 441 0.42 -23.64 -19.48
N PHE A 442 -0.24 -22.49 -19.39
CA PHE A 442 -1.34 -22.09 -20.25
C PHE A 442 -0.76 -21.43 -21.50
N ILE A 443 -1.14 -21.90 -22.68
CA ILE A 443 -0.67 -21.37 -23.98
C ILE A 443 -1.89 -21.02 -24.83
N ASN A 444 -1.90 -19.83 -25.42
CA ASN A 444 -2.94 -19.45 -26.37
C ASN A 444 -2.65 -20.03 -27.77
N LYS A 445 -3.57 -20.83 -28.31
CA LYS A 445 -3.47 -21.45 -29.64
C LYS A 445 -3.30 -20.42 -30.76
N LYS A 446 -3.89 -19.23 -30.61
CA LYS A 446 -3.78 -18.14 -31.60
C LYS A 446 -2.42 -17.48 -31.61
N ASN A 447 -1.68 -17.53 -30.50
CA ASN A 447 -0.36 -16.95 -30.40
C ASN A 447 0.46 -17.71 -29.35
N LEU A 448 1.36 -18.57 -29.83
CA LEU A 448 2.18 -19.42 -28.96
C LEU A 448 3.13 -18.61 -28.04
N ASN A 449 3.42 -17.34 -28.35
CA ASN A 449 4.18 -16.47 -27.45
C ASN A 449 3.35 -16.02 -26.24
N SER A 450 2.03 -16.09 -26.34
CA SER A 450 1.13 -15.77 -25.24
C SER A 450 0.95 -17.01 -24.36
N TRP A 451 1.88 -17.17 -23.44
CA TRP A 451 1.87 -18.23 -22.45
C TRP A 451 2.02 -17.70 -21.03
N THR A 452 1.60 -18.50 -20.07
CA THR A 452 1.82 -18.22 -18.66
C THR A 452 1.94 -19.51 -17.86
N ASN A 453 2.91 -19.54 -16.96
CA ASN A 453 3.15 -20.65 -16.06
C ASN A 453 2.56 -20.33 -14.70
N VAL A 454 1.75 -21.22 -14.14
CA VAL A 454 1.19 -21.13 -12.79
C VAL A 454 1.77 -22.24 -11.93
N SER A 455 2.33 -21.91 -10.78
CA SER A 455 2.85 -22.87 -9.82
C SER A 455 2.25 -22.67 -8.44
N TYR A 456 2.06 -23.77 -7.71
CA TYR A 456 1.65 -23.74 -6.32
C TYR A 456 2.87 -23.47 -5.43
N GLU A 457 2.77 -22.48 -4.54
CA GLU A 457 3.84 -22.14 -3.59
C GLU A 457 3.61 -22.75 -2.20
N GLY A 458 2.36 -23.10 -1.87
CA GLY A 458 2.00 -23.74 -0.61
C GLY A 458 0.72 -23.19 0.01
N GLU A 459 0.36 -23.79 1.14
CA GLU A 459 -0.74 -23.32 2.00
C GLU A 459 -0.20 -22.29 3.00
N VAL A 460 -1.01 -21.28 3.29
CA VAL A 460 -0.68 -20.23 4.25
C VAL A 460 -1.72 -20.27 5.36
N GLU A 461 -1.29 -20.44 6.61
CA GLU A 461 -2.20 -20.43 7.76
C GLU A 461 -2.56 -19.00 8.18
N ILE A 462 -3.21 -18.22 7.29
CA ILE A 462 -3.55 -16.82 7.55
C ILE A 462 -4.49 -16.70 8.75
N LEU A 463 -5.49 -17.57 8.86
CA LEU A 463 -6.47 -17.50 9.96
C LEU A 463 -5.82 -17.66 11.33
N ASN A 464 -4.87 -18.60 11.47
CA ASN A 464 -4.12 -18.82 12.70
C ASN A 464 -3.29 -17.58 13.08
N LYS A 465 -2.81 -16.83 12.09
CA LYS A 465 -2.09 -15.58 12.29
C LYS A 465 -3.01 -14.37 12.55
N ILE A 466 -4.25 -14.38 12.07
CA ILE A 466 -5.24 -13.31 12.31
C ILE A 466 -5.77 -13.37 13.75
N LEU A 467 -6.03 -14.56 14.30
CA LEU A 467 -6.63 -14.72 15.62
C LEU A 467 -5.95 -13.92 16.75
N PRO A 468 -4.61 -13.90 16.90
CA PRO A 468 -3.96 -13.07 17.91
C PRO A 468 -4.07 -11.57 17.63
N LEU A 469 -4.19 -11.16 16.36
CA LEU A 469 -4.31 -9.76 15.96
C LEU A 469 -5.67 -9.17 16.37
N ILE A 470 -6.75 -9.94 16.26
CA ILE A 470 -8.10 -9.51 16.66
C ILE A 470 -8.13 -9.00 18.10
N LYS A 471 -7.39 -9.68 19.00
CA LYS A 471 -7.33 -9.33 20.42
C LYS A 471 -6.68 -7.97 20.68
N LEU A 472 -5.95 -7.43 19.71
CA LEU A 472 -5.33 -6.10 19.79
C LEU A 472 -6.33 -4.97 19.53
N ASN A 473 -7.49 -5.27 18.93
CA ASN A 473 -8.52 -4.29 18.64
C ASN A 473 -9.76 -4.52 19.54
N PRO A 474 -9.93 -3.74 20.62
CA PRO A 474 -11.09 -3.89 21.51
C PRO A 474 -12.43 -3.56 20.84
N MET A 475 -12.41 -2.87 19.69
CA MET A 475 -13.61 -2.52 18.91
C MET A 475 -13.91 -3.53 17.80
N PHE A 476 -13.12 -4.61 17.67
CA PHE A 476 -13.30 -5.58 16.58
C PHE A 476 -14.71 -6.19 16.56
N SER A 477 -15.29 -6.50 17.73
CA SER A 477 -16.66 -7.02 17.86
C SER A 477 -17.76 -6.12 17.31
N ILE A 478 -17.50 -4.80 17.29
CA ILE A 478 -18.46 -3.81 16.82
C ILE A 478 -18.41 -3.73 15.29
N HIS A 479 -17.21 -3.79 14.72
CA HIS A 479 -16.99 -3.63 13.27
C HIS A 479 -17.10 -4.95 12.50
N TYR A 480 -16.77 -6.08 13.13
CA TYR A 480 -16.73 -7.41 12.52
C TYR A 480 -17.34 -8.50 13.43
N PRO A 481 -18.61 -8.36 13.86
CA PRO A 481 -19.24 -9.25 14.85
C PRO A 481 -19.33 -10.71 14.39
N ASP A 482 -19.71 -10.95 13.13
CA ASP A 482 -19.89 -12.30 12.58
C ASP A 482 -18.55 -13.00 12.44
N LEU A 483 -17.53 -12.27 11.95
CA LEU A 483 -16.17 -12.78 11.80
C LEU A 483 -15.54 -13.13 13.15
N GLN A 484 -15.71 -12.26 14.18
CA GLN A 484 -15.20 -12.57 15.51
C GLN A 484 -15.85 -13.82 16.10
N THR A 485 -17.17 -13.92 16.00
CA THR A 485 -17.94 -15.06 16.54
C THR A 485 -17.45 -16.38 15.97
N GLU A 486 -17.13 -16.42 14.68
CA GLU A 486 -16.64 -17.63 14.02
C GLU A 486 -15.16 -17.90 14.31
N LEU A 487 -14.31 -16.87 14.34
CA LEU A 487 -12.88 -17.01 14.64
C LEU A 487 -12.61 -17.39 16.11
N GLU A 488 -13.44 -16.94 17.05
CA GLU A 488 -13.33 -17.31 18.47
C GLU A 488 -14.00 -18.66 18.79
N SER A 489 -14.74 -19.24 17.84
CA SER A 489 -15.35 -20.55 18.05
C SER A 489 -14.26 -21.63 18.15
N GLU A 490 -14.35 -22.50 19.16
CA GLU A 490 -13.41 -23.62 19.31
C GLU A 490 -13.56 -24.69 18.20
N LYS A 491 -14.57 -24.54 17.34
CA LYS A 491 -14.84 -25.48 16.25
C LYS A 491 -13.94 -25.14 15.06
N PRO A 492 -13.38 -26.15 14.36
CA PRO A 492 -12.73 -25.89 13.09
C PRO A 492 -13.71 -25.20 12.15
N ILE A 493 -13.24 -24.16 11.47
CA ILE A 493 -14.05 -23.40 10.54
C ILE A 493 -14.19 -24.23 9.26
N ASP A 494 -15.31 -24.93 9.11
CA ASP A 494 -15.59 -25.67 7.87
C ASP A 494 -15.95 -24.71 6.73
N LEU A 495 -16.76 -23.70 7.03
CA LEU A 495 -17.24 -22.70 6.07
C LEU A 495 -17.70 -21.45 6.80
N PHE A 496 -17.11 -20.30 6.47
CA PHE A 496 -17.54 -19.01 7.00
C PHE A 496 -19.01 -18.73 6.65
N THR A 497 -19.76 -18.00 7.48
CA THR A 497 -21.02 -17.40 7.00
C THR A 497 -20.73 -16.36 5.91
N ILE A 498 -21.73 -16.04 5.08
CA ILE A 498 -21.57 -15.01 4.02
C ILE A 498 -21.17 -13.67 4.67
N ASN A 499 -21.79 -13.32 5.80
CA ASN A 499 -21.49 -12.08 6.51
C ASN A 499 -20.08 -12.06 7.11
N ALA A 500 -19.65 -13.15 7.76
CA ALA A 500 -18.29 -13.26 8.29
C ALA A 500 -17.26 -13.18 7.16
N PHE A 501 -17.52 -13.82 6.03
CA PHE A 501 -16.62 -13.78 4.87
C PHE A 501 -16.58 -12.39 4.21
N ASP A 502 -17.70 -11.68 4.18
CA ASP A 502 -17.79 -10.30 3.73
C ASP A 502 -17.02 -9.36 4.65
N GLN A 503 -17.10 -9.58 5.97
CA GLN A 503 -16.32 -8.87 6.98
C GLN A 503 -14.82 -9.15 6.84
N LEU A 504 -14.44 -10.41 6.57
CA LEU A 504 -13.04 -10.77 6.29
C LEU A 504 -12.50 -10.04 5.06
N PHE A 505 -13.30 -9.93 4.01
CA PHE A 505 -12.93 -9.14 2.84
C PHE A 505 -12.73 -7.66 3.18
N GLN A 506 -13.62 -7.05 3.97
CA GLN A 506 -13.44 -5.65 4.39
C GLN A 506 -12.20 -5.47 5.25
N LEU A 507 -11.90 -6.41 6.15
CA LEU A 507 -10.69 -6.40 6.97
C LEU A 507 -9.42 -6.46 6.08
N VAL A 508 -9.38 -7.40 5.12
CA VAL A 508 -8.29 -7.52 4.15
C VAL A 508 -8.16 -6.23 3.32
N LYS A 509 -9.27 -5.70 2.79
CA LYS A 509 -9.28 -4.46 2.00
C LYS A 509 -8.74 -3.27 2.80
N ASN A 510 -9.22 -3.07 4.03
CA ASN A 510 -8.76 -1.98 4.89
C ASN A 510 -7.28 -2.16 5.27
N SER A 511 -6.82 -3.40 5.46
CA SER A 511 -5.41 -3.66 5.76
C SER A 511 -4.49 -3.35 4.58
N LEU A 512 -4.92 -3.62 3.34
CA LEU A 512 -4.12 -3.31 2.14
C LEU A 512 -4.15 -1.82 1.79
N ASN A 513 -5.25 -1.12 2.12
CA ASN A 513 -5.44 0.32 1.90
C ASN A 513 -5.10 1.17 3.14
N LEU A 514 -4.03 0.82 3.87
CA LEU A 514 -3.52 1.64 4.98
C LEU A 514 -2.80 2.89 4.44
N ASP A 515 -3.60 3.82 3.92
CA ASP A 515 -3.16 5.09 3.34
C ASP A 515 -3.56 6.25 4.27
N PRO A 516 -2.63 7.16 4.63
CA PRO A 516 -2.97 8.40 5.32
C PRO A 516 -4.12 9.20 4.69
N GLU A 517 -4.26 9.20 3.37
CA GLU A 517 -5.35 9.88 2.67
C GLU A 517 -6.72 9.24 2.97
N ASN A 518 -6.73 7.92 3.17
CA ASN A 518 -7.93 7.16 3.48
C ASN A 518 -8.16 6.95 4.99
N ALA A 519 -7.32 7.51 5.85
CA ALA A 519 -7.34 7.28 7.30
C ALA A 519 -8.71 7.58 7.94
N GLN A 520 -9.40 8.63 7.48
CA GLN A 520 -10.75 8.94 7.97
C GLN A 520 -11.74 7.80 7.70
N SER A 521 -11.74 7.25 6.48
CA SER A 521 -12.62 6.14 6.11
C SER A 521 -12.31 4.87 6.90
N ILE A 522 -11.02 4.61 7.14
CA ILE A 522 -10.56 3.48 7.95
C ILE A 522 -11.04 3.65 9.39
N PHE A 523 -10.87 4.84 9.99
CA PHE A 523 -11.33 5.09 11.36
C PHE A 523 -12.83 4.95 11.52
N LEU A 524 -13.64 5.35 10.52
CA LEU A 524 -15.10 5.18 10.56
C LEU A 524 -15.51 3.71 10.42
N ASN A 525 -14.84 2.96 9.54
CA ASN A 525 -15.25 1.59 9.21
C ASN A 525 -14.65 0.53 10.15
N HIS A 526 -13.48 0.80 10.72
CA HIS A 526 -12.67 -0.15 11.50
C HIS A 526 -12.43 0.29 12.95
N GLY A 527 -12.52 1.60 13.22
CA GLY A 527 -12.18 2.19 14.52
C GLY A 527 -10.74 2.69 14.58
N VAL A 528 -10.38 3.24 15.74
CA VAL A 528 -9.09 3.93 15.98
C VAL A 528 -7.91 2.99 16.27
N PHE A 529 -8.18 1.73 16.54
CA PHE A 529 -7.17 0.73 16.86
C PHE A 529 -6.74 0.06 15.55
N LEU A 530 -5.54 0.38 15.04
CA LEU A 530 -5.07 -0.08 13.72
C LEU A 530 -4.05 -1.23 13.79
N GLN A 531 -3.70 -1.71 14.99
CA GLN A 531 -2.62 -2.69 15.16
C GLN A 531 -2.92 -4.02 14.47
N ASP A 532 -4.17 -4.44 14.47
CA ASP A 532 -4.67 -5.63 13.78
C ASP A 532 -4.59 -5.47 12.26
N LEU A 533 -5.00 -4.32 11.71
CA LEU A 533 -4.83 -4.03 10.28
C LEU A 533 -3.36 -4.01 9.87
N MET A 534 -2.49 -3.40 10.67
CA MET A 534 -1.06 -3.32 10.39
C MET A 534 -0.39 -4.69 10.46
N GLY A 535 -0.78 -5.52 11.42
CA GLY A 535 -0.32 -6.90 11.54
C GLY A 535 -0.76 -7.74 10.35
N LEU A 536 -2.04 -7.63 9.96
CA LEU A 536 -2.59 -8.33 8.79
C LEU A 536 -1.92 -7.85 7.51
N ASN A 537 -1.74 -6.55 7.33
CA ASN A 537 -1.01 -5.98 6.21
C ASN A 537 0.38 -6.62 6.10
N GLY A 538 1.17 -6.64 7.18
CA GLY A 538 2.49 -7.27 7.19
C GLY A 538 2.47 -8.73 6.72
N ILE A 539 1.51 -9.53 7.20
CA ILE A 539 1.34 -10.94 6.78
C ILE A 539 1.01 -11.04 5.29
N LEU A 540 0.08 -10.20 4.79
CA LEU A 540 -0.32 -10.21 3.38
C LEU A 540 0.84 -9.81 2.48
N LEU A 541 1.58 -8.75 2.84
CA LEU A 541 2.71 -8.26 2.06
C LEU A 541 3.86 -9.26 1.98
N GLU A 542 4.16 -9.93 3.09
CA GLU A 542 5.19 -10.97 3.15
C GLU A 542 4.85 -12.13 2.20
N ASN A 543 3.61 -12.63 2.25
CA ASN A 543 3.18 -13.76 1.42
C ASN A 543 3.07 -13.41 -0.08
N LEU A 544 2.79 -12.15 -0.40
CA LEU A 544 2.68 -11.66 -1.77
C LEU A 544 4.00 -11.11 -2.34
N SER A 545 5.09 -11.08 -1.56
CA SER A 545 6.39 -10.52 -1.98
C SER A 545 6.28 -9.10 -2.55
N VAL A 546 5.51 -8.23 -1.88
CA VAL A 546 5.19 -6.87 -2.36
C VAL A 546 6.41 -5.96 -2.30
N ASN A 547 6.64 -5.20 -3.38
CA ASN A 547 7.69 -4.19 -3.48
C ASN A 547 7.11 -2.84 -3.93
N ASN A 548 7.91 -1.77 -3.91
CA ASN A 548 7.43 -0.41 -4.23
C ASN A 548 6.95 -0.25 -5.69
N SER A 549 7.37 -1.12 -6.62
CA SER A 549 6.99 -1.07 -8.03
C SER A 549 5.86 -2.02 -8.40
N SER A 550 5.26 -2.67 -7.41
CA SER A 550 4.22 -3.66 -7.64
C SER A 550 2.81 -3.08 -7.57
N SER A 551 1.91 -3.65 -8.36
CA SER A 551 0.49 -3.29 -8.36
C SER A 551 -0.31 -4.37 -7.64
N LEU A 552 -1.07 -3.97 -6.63
CA LEU A 552 -1.95 -4.87 -5.90
C LEU A 552 -3.35 -4.86 -6.52
N SER A 553 -3.96 -6.03 -6.58
CA SER A 553 -5.35 -6.15 -7.00
C SER A 553 -6.12 -7.07 -6.04
N LEU A 554 -7.41 -6.78 -5.93
CA LEU A 554 -8.29 -7.46 -5.00
C LEU A 554 -9.59 -7.86 -5.70
N PHE A 555 -9.97 -9.13 -5.60
CA PHE A 555 -11.21 -9.66 -6.12
C PHE A 555 -11.94 -10.45 -5.03
N LYS A 556 -13.27 -10.43 -5.06
CA LYS A 556 -14.10 -11.25 -4.17
C LYS A 556 -15.31 -11.78 -4.93
N ASN A 557 -15.64 -13.03 -4.65
CA ASN A 557 -16.96 -13.60 -4.93
C ASN A 557 -17.54 -14.28 -3.68
N GLN A 558 -18.60 -15.07 -3.83
CA GLN A 558 -19.29 -15.72 -2.70
C GLN A 558 -18.42 -16.76 -1.96
N ASP A 559 -17.37 -17.29 -2.59
CA ASP A 559 -16.63 -18.45 -2.09
C ASP A 559 -15.14 -18.19 -1.86
N ARG A 560 -14.60 -17.07 -2.37
CA ARG A 560 -13.16 -16.74 -2.25
C ARG A 560 -12.88 -15.25 -2.33
N ILE A 561 -11.77 -14.86 -1.72
CA ILE A 561 -11.09 -13.58 -1.87
C ILE A 561 -9.77 -13.88 -2.58
N ILE A 562 -9.46 -13.15 -3.64
CA ILE A 562 -8.22 -13.29 -4.39
C ILE A 562 -7.48 -11.98 -4.27
N ILE A 563 -6.27 -12.04 -3.73
CA ILE A 563 -5.36 -10.91 -3.66
C ILE A 563 -4.23 -11.23 -4.62
N SER A 564 -3.93 -10.33 -5.55
CA SER A 564 -2.82 -10.54 -6.46
C SER A 564 -1.83 -9.39 -6.42
N ASN A 565 -0.55 -9.73 -6.54
CA ASN A 565 0.54 -8.78 -6.56
C ASN A 565 1.33 -8.94 -7.85
N THR A 566 1.24 -7.97 -8.77
CA THR A 566 1.91 -8.01 -10.06
C THR A 566 3.22 -7.22 -10.01
N ILE A 567 4.32 -7.92 -10.25
CA ILE A 567 5.67 -7.39 -10.34
C ILE A 567 6.09 -7.39 -11.81
N GLN A 568 6.40 -6.21 -12.34
CA GLN A 568 6.85 -6.06 -13.72
C GLN A 568 8.37 -6.05 -13.80
N SER A 569 8.92 -6.87 -14.69
CA SER A 569 10.33 -6.83 -15.11
C SER A 569 10.41 -6.38 -16.58
N PRO A 570 11.60 -6.11 -17.13
CA PRO A 570 11.74 -5.70 -18.54
C PRO A 570 11.14 -6.72 -19.53
N SER A 571 11.36 -8.02 -19.30
CA SER A 571 10.97 -9.09 -20.22
C SER A 571 9.75 -9.91 -19.76
N SER A 572 9.44 -9.92 -18.46
CA SER A 572 8.40 -10.78 -17.88
C SER A 572 7.53 -10.04 -16.86
N ILE A 573 6.34 -10.57 -16.65
CA ILE A 573 5.44 -10.16 -15.59
C ILE A 573 5.24 -11.37 -14.68
N ARG A 574 5.53 -11.19 -13.40
CA ARG A 574 5.32 -12.18 -12.35
C ARG A 574 4.16 -11.71 -11.50
N THR A 575 3.22 -12.59 -11.18
CA THR A 575 2.11 -12.27 -10.28
C THR A 575 2.02 -13.31 -9.18
N GLU A 576 2.11 -12.89 -7.92
CA GLU A 576 1.77 -13.76 -6.78
C GLU A 576 0.27 -13.64 -6.52
N TYR A 577 -0.39 -14.76 -6.23
CA TYR A 577 -1.82 -14.85 -5.93
C TYR A 577 -2.01 -15.51 -4.58
N LEU A 578 -2.72 -14.84 -3.70
CA LEU A 578 -3.16 -15.36 -2.43
C LEU A 578 -4.68 -15.53 -2.47
N ILE A 579 -5.14 -16.78 -2.38
CA ILE A 579 -6.56 -17.13 -2.51
C ILE A 579 -7.06 -17.60 -1.15
N ILE A 580 -7.92 -16.82 -0.52
CA ILE A 580 -8.57 -17.15 0.75
C ILE A 580 -9.94 -17.70 0.42
N PHE A 581 -10.17 -18.98 0.68
CA PHE A 581 -11.48 -19.59 0.48
C PHE A 581 -12.40 -19.32 1.67
N ARG A 582 -13.70 -19.42 1.41
CA ARG A 582 -14.73 -19.36 2.44
C ARG A 582 -14.62 -20.51 3.45
N SER A 583 -13.94 -21.61 3.12
CA SER A 583 -13.59 -22.67 4.08
C SER A 583 -12.42 -22.30 5.00
N GLY A 584 -11.85 -21.10 4.87
CA GLY A 584 -10.70 -20.65 5.65
C GLY A 584 -9.33 -21.07 5.11
N ASN A 585 -9.29 -22.10 4.26
CA ASN A 585 -8.06 -22.51 3.58
C ASN A 585 -7.52 -21.34 2.75
N THR A 586 -6.22 -21.10 2.85
CA THR A 586 -5.56 -20.04 2.07
C THR A 586 -4.41 -20.62 1.28
N LEU A 587 -4.43 -20.42 -0.03
CA LEU A 587 -3.47 -20.99 -0.96
C LEU A 587 -2.66 -19.88 -1.65
N ASN A 588 -1.36 -20.12 -1.81
CA ASN A 588 -0.46 -19.22 -2.51
C ASN A 588 -0.03 -19.82 -3.85
N TYR A 589 -0.13 -19.02 -4.91
CA TYR A 589 0.28 -19.39 -6.26
C TYR A 589 1.14 -18.30 -6.88
N ARG A 590 2.02 -18.70 -7.79
CA ARG A 590 2.81 -17.79 -8.60
C ARG A 590 2.47 -17.99 -10.06
N SER A 591 2.25 -16.89 -10.78
CA SER A 591 2.25 -16.90 -12.24
C SER A 591 3.44 -16.12 -12.81
N SER A 592 3.91 -16.56 -13.98
CA SER A 592 4.89 -15.83 -14.79
C SER A 592 4.44 -15.84 -16.24
N ALA A 593 4.57 -14.69 -16.93
CA ALA A 593 4.23 -14.54 -18.34
C ALA A 593 5.18 -13.54 -19.03
N PRO A 594 5.39 -13.61 -20.35
CA PRO A 594 6.10 -12.58 -21.09
C PRO A 594 5.38 -11.23 -21.04
N LYS A 595 6.12 -10.13 -20.82
CA LYS A 595 5.54 -8.78 -20.67
C LYS A 595 4.65 -8.37 -21.85
N LYS A 596 5.11 -8.67 -23.07
CA LYS A 596 4.40 -8.38 -24.34
C LYS A 596 2.96 -8.92 -24.37
N TYR A 597 2.67 -10.00 -23.65
CA TYR A 597 1.37 -10.68 -23.68
C TYR A 597 0.64 -10.68 -22.33
N ALA A 598 1.16 -9.96 -21.33
CA ALA A 598 0.67 -10.02 -19.98
C ALA A 598 -0.82 -9.72 -19.86
N ARG A 599 -1.35 -8.72 -20.59
CA ARG A 599 -2.78 -8.40 -20.54
C ARG A 599 -3.67 -9.59 -20.94
N LEU A 600 -3.25 -10.38 -21.92
CA LEU A 600 -4.02 -11.53 -22.39
C LEU A 600 -3.88 -12.71 -21.42
N THR A 601 -2.65 -12.98 -20.97
CA THR A 601 -2.36 -14.10 -20.09
C THR A 601 -2.92 -13.88 -18.68
N THR A 602 -2.82 -12.66 -18.14
CA THR A 602 -3.44 -12.26 -16.88
C THR A 602 -4.95 -12.50 -16.92
N LYS A 603 -5.65 -12.15 -17.99
CA LYS A 603 -7.09 -12.46 -18.11
C LYS A 603 -7.41 -13.95 -18.10
N ILE A 604 -6.57 -14.79 -18.71
CA ILE A 604 -6.75 -16.25 -18.68
C ILE A 604 -6.60 -16.75 -17.24
N ILE A 605 -5.59 -16.28 -16.53
CA ILE A 605 -5.28 -16.70 -15.16
C ILE A 605 -6.29 -16.17 -14.15
N GLU A 606 -6.70 -14.91 -14.28
CA GLU A 606 -7.78 -14.34 -13.48
C GLU A 606 -9.07 -15.12 -13.68
N ASN A 607 -9.48 -15.41 -14.92
CA ASN A 607 -10.66 -16.25 -15.18
C ASN A 607 -10.51 -17.66 -14.60
N PHE A 608 -9.30 -18.22 -14.63
CA PHE A 608 -9.00 -19.51 -14.02
C PHE A 608 -9.19 -19.47 -12.49
N PHE A 609 -8.50 -18.57 -11.78
CA PHE A 609 -8.60 -18.45 -10.31
C PHE A 609 -9.98 -17.98 -9.84
N GLN A 610 -10.64 -17.11 -10.59
CA GLN A 610 -12.01 -16.69 -10.30
C GLN A 610 -13.03 -17.82 -10.44
N GLN A 611 -12.68 -18.98 -11.00
CA GLN A 611 -13.56 -20.16 -11.13
C GLN A 611 -13.08 -21.38 -10.32
N ILE A 612 -11.94 -21.31 -9.64
CA ILE A 612 -11.44 -22.39 -8.76
C ILE A 612 -12.25 -22.47 -7.47
N LYS A 613 -12.58 -23.68 -7.05
CA LYS A 613 -13.21 -24.03 -5.78
C LYS A 613 -12.21 -24.75 -4.88
N VAL A 614 -12.57 -24.85 -3.60
CA VAL A 614 -11.85 -25.70 -2.63
C VAL A 614 -11.70 -27.10 -3.20
N PHE A 615 -10.51 -27.67 -3.06
CA PHE A 615 -10.22 -29.00 -3.56
C PHE A 615 -11.26 -30.03 -3.06
N SER A 616 -11.83 -30.77 -4.02
CA SER A 616 -12.70 -31.90 -3.74
C SER A 616 -12.34 -33.01 -4.70
N LEU A 617 -12.08 -34.21 -4.18
CA LEU A 617 -11.69 -35.34 -5.01
C LEU A 617 -12.87 -35.77 -5.89
N ILE A 618 -12.79 -35.46 -7.18
CA ILE A 618 -13.78 -35.93 -8.16
C ILE A 618 -13.46 -37.40 -8.45
N LYS A 619 -14.49 -38.26 -8.52
CA LYS A 619 -14.34 -39.58 -9.14
C LYS A 619 -13.91 -39.38 -10.58
N LYS A 620 -12.62 -39.62 -10.86
CA LYS A 620 -11.99 -39.39 -12.16
C LYS A 620 -12.84 -40.02 -13.26
N ASN A 621 -13.28 -39.21 -14.22
CA ASN A 621 -13.73 -39.73 -15.50
C ASN A 621 -12.56 -40.44 -16.18
N GLU A 622 -12.83 -41.47 -16.99
CA GLU A 622 -11.76 -42.26 -17.61
C GLU A 622 -10.94 -41.52 -18.68
N SER A 623 -11.30 -40.27 -18.98
CA SER A 623 -10.54 -39.34 -19.84
C SER A 623 -9.40 -38.72 -19.03
N TYR A 624 -8.16 -39.01 -19.42
CA TYR A 624 -6.99 -38.52 -18.69
C TYR A 624 -6.54 -37.23 -19.36
N ASP A 625 -6.58 -36.16 -18.58
CA ASP A 625 -6.22 -34.81 -18.96
C ASP A 625 -4.89 -34.40 -18.29
N TRP A 626 -4.54 -33.13 -18.45
CA TRP A 626 -3.39 -32.52 -17.79
C TRP A 626 -3.45 -32.70 -16.26
N SER A 627 -4.64 -32.64 -15.65
CA SER A 627 -4.78 -32.65 -14.19
C SER A 627 -4.41 -34.02 -13.62
N THR A 628 -4.89 -35.08 -14.27
CA THR A 628 -4.55 -36.45 -13.91
C THR A 628 -3.08 -36.78 -14.17
N THR A 629 -2.51 -36.27 -15.25
CA THR A 629 -1.10 -36.49 -15.60
C THR A 629 -0.17 -35.83 -14.57
N LEU A 630 -0.47 -34.61 -14.14
CA LEU A 630 0.32 -33.91 -13.13
C LEU A 630 0.21 -34.57 -11.74
N ASP A 631 -0.99 -35.02 -11.34
CA ASP A 631 -1.18 -35.83 -10.13
C ASP A 631 -0.34 -37.11 -10.18
N LEU A 632 -0.36 -37.82 -11.32
CA LEU A 632 0.42 -39.05 -11.49
C LEU A 632 1.91 -38.77 -11.34
N LEU A 633 2.42 -37.75 -12.04
CA LEU A 633 3.83 -37.39 -11.99
C LEU A 633 4.30 -37.05 -10.56
N THR A 634 3.52 -36.28 -9.82
CA THR A 634 3.85 -35.94 -8.42
C THR A 634 3.69 -37.13 -7.47
N SER A 635 2.71 -38.00 -7.69
CA SER A 635 2.51 -39.20 -6.87
C SER A 635 3.69 -40.19 -6.94
N ILE A 636 4.45 -40.22 -8.04
CA ILE A 636 5.64 -41.08 -8.19
C ILE A 636 6.65 -40.78 -7.08
N THR A 637 6.92 -39.50 -6.80
CA THR A 637 7.87 -39.12 -5.74
C THR A 637 7.28 -39.28 -4.34
N GLU A 638 6.03 -38.89 -4.15
CA GLU A 638 5.37 -38.95 -2.84
C GLU A 638 5.15 -40.38 -2.34
N THR A 639 4.67 -41.26 -3.21
CA THR A 639 4.29 -42.63 -2.84
C THR A 639 5.40 -43.65 -3.03
N LYS A 640 6.46 -43.29 -3.77
CA LYS A 640 7.53 -44.21 -4.19
C LYS A 640 6.98 -45.47 -4.86
N LYS A 641 5.92 -45.31 -5.65
CA LYS A 641 5.26 -46.39 -6.39
C LYS A 641 5.54 -46.22 -7.88
N ASP A 642 5.84 -47.34 -8.56
CA ASP A 642 5.92 -47.38 -10.02
C ASP A 642 4.52 -47.15 -10.65
N LEU A 643 4.52 -46.75 -11.92
CA LEU A 643 3.30 -46.58 -12.70
C LEU A 643 2.71 -47.94 -13.08
N THR A 644 1.39 -47.99 -13.23
CA THR A 644 0.72 -49.10 -13.91
C THR A 644 0.77 -48.90 -15.44
N ASP A 645 0.58 -49.97 -16.21
CA ASP A 645 0.50 -49.88 -17.68
C ASP A 645 -0.56 -48.88 -18.16
N LYS A 646 -1.71 -48.83 -17.46
CA LYS A 646 -2.79 -47.87 -17.75
C LYS A 646 -2.37 -46.42 -17.49
N GLU A 647 -1.63 -46.17 -16.41
CA GLU A 647 -1.15 -44.83 -16.06
C GLU A 647 -0.03 -44.37 -17.01
N LEU A 648 0.89 -45.27 -17.38
CA LEU A 648 1.93 -45.02 -18.37
C LEU A 648 1.34 -44.64 -19.74
N ALA A 649 0.46 -45.50 -20.28
CA ALA A 649 -0.09 -45.32 -21.62
C ALA A 649 -0.81 -43.98 -21.73
N LYS A 650 -1.58 -43.61 -20.70
CA LYS A 650 -2.37 -42.39 -20.67
C LYS A 650 -1.55 -41.13 -20.43
N SER A 651 -0.53 -41.21 -19.58
CA SER A 651 0.41 -40.09 -19.40
C SER A 651 1.14 -39.79 -20.72
N TYR A 652 1.58 -40.83 -21.42
CA TYR A 652 2.21 -40.68 -22.73
C TYR A 652 1.23 -40.16 -23.79
N GLU A 653 0.02 -40.70 -23.86
CA GLU A 653 -1.04 -40.27 -24.79
C GLU A 653 -1.34 -38.77 -24.62
N TYR A 654 -1.45 -38.27 -23.39
CA TYR A 654 -1.61 -36.85 -23.11
C TYR A 654 -0.48 -36.00 -23.70
N TYR A 655 0.79 -36.35 -23.42
CA TYR A 655 1.92 -35.59 -23.95
C TYR A 655 2.03 -35.69 -25.48
N PHE A 656 1.72 -36.84 -26.05
CA PHE A 656 1.69 -37.06 -27.49
C PHE A 656 0.64 -36.17 -28.17
N GLU A 657 -0.62 -36.19 -27.71
CA GLU A 657 -1.71 -35.38 -28.28
C GLU A 657 -1.49 -33.88 -28.06
N PHE A 658 -0.94 -33.48 -26.91
CA PHE A 658 -0.52 -32.10 -26.68
C PHE A 658 0.53 -31.67 -27.72
N THR A 659 1.58 -32.48 -27.90
CA THR A 659 2.71 -32.17 -28.80
C THR A 659 2.25 -32.16 -30.25
N ARG A 660 1.40 -33.09 -30.65
CA ARG A 660 0.75 -33.13 -31.96
C ARG A 660 -0.02 -31.84 -32.23
N THR A 661 -0.90 -31.44 -31.31
CA THR A 661 -1.68 -30.20 -31.43
C THR A 661 -0.78 -28.97 -31.50
N TYR A 662 0.26 -28.91 -30.66
CA TYR A 662 1.23 -27.82 -30.65
C TYR A 662 2.02 -27.74 -31.95
N LEU A 663 2.44 -28.88 -32.53
CA LEU A 663 3.11 -28.95 -33.82
C LEU A 663 2.21 -28.49 -34.97
N THR A 664 0.93 -28.88 -34.98
CA THR A 664 -0.01 -28.38 -36.00
C THR A 664 -0.12 -26.86 -35.95
N LEU A 665 -0.11 -26.26 -34.75
CA LEU A 665 -0.10 -24.80 -34.60
C LEU A 665 1.24 -24.20 -35.06
N LEU A 666 2.38 -24.82 -34.73
CA LEU A 666 3.69 -24.38 -35.19
C LEU A 666 3.80 -24.35 -36.71
N GLN A 667 3.17 -25.28 -37.41
CA GLN A 667 3.20 -25.35 -38.87
C GLN A 667 2.44 -24.22 -39.55
N SER A 668 1.48 -23.62 -38.85
CA SER A 668 0.81 -22.41 -39.34
C SER A 668 1.70 -21.16 -39.27
N LEU A 669 2.82 -21.21 -38.54
CA LEU A 669 3.76 -20.11 -38.41
C LEU A 669 4.86 -20.16 -39.49
N PRO A 670 5.45 -19.00 -39.87
CA PRO A 670 6.64 -18.93 -40.71
C PRO A 670 7.79 -19.75 -40.12
N VAL A 671 8.60 -20.39 -40.98
CA VAL A 671 9.68 -21.31 -40.56
C VAL A 671 10.67 -20.65 -39.59
N GLU A 672 10.97 -19.37 -39.82
CA GLU A 672 11.91 -18.58 -39.01
C GLU A 672 11.42 -18.40 -37.56
N GLU A 673 10.11 -18.32 -37.34
CA GLU A 673 9.52 -18.12 -36.01
C GLU A 673 9.39 -19.43 -35.21
N ARG A 674 9.50 -20.60 -35.84
CA ARG A 674 9.25 -21.90 -35.18
C ARG A 674 10.32 -22.28 -34.16
N GLY A 675 11.57 -21.88 -34.41
CA GLY A 675 12.74 -22.27 -33.62
C GLY A 675 12.58 -22.02 -32.11
N PRO A 676 12.27 -20.79 -31.67
CA PRO A 676 12.07 -20.45 -30.27
C PRO A 676 10.96 -21.26 -29.59
N PHE A 677 9.83 -21.47 -30.26
CA PHE A 677 8.70 -22.22 -29.71
C PHE A 677 8.99 -23.71 -29.57
N LYS A 678 9.69 -24.27 -30.56
CA LYS A 678 10.18 -25.65 -30.52
C LYS A 678 11.11 -25.82 -29.34
N LYS A 679 12.12 -24.94 -29.21
CA LYS A 679 13.06 -24.94 -28.08
C LYS A 679 12.35 -24.81 -26.73
N SER A 680 11.30 -23.98 -26.64
CA SER A 680 10.51 -23.85 -25.42
C SER A 680 9.82 -25.15 -25.02
N LEU A 681 9.07 -25.80 -25.93
CA LEU A 681 8.39 -27.06 -25.61
C LEU A 681 9.37 -28.21 -25.35
N THR A 682 10.44 -28.29 -26.15
CA THR A 682 11.55 -29.24 -25.93
C THR A 682 12.16 -29.08 -24.54
N SER A 683 12.35 -27.84 -24.07
CA SER A 683 12.84 -27.57 -22.72
C SER A 683 11.87 -28.06 -21.64
N GLU A 684 10.56 -27.88 -21.82
CA GLU A 684 9.56 -28.37 -20.85
C GLU A 684 9.53 -29.90 -20.79
N ILE A 685 9.60 -30.58 -21.94
CA ILE A 685 9.70 -32.06 -21.97
C ILE A 685 11.00 -32.51 -21.29
N SER A 686 12.11 -31.81 -21.54
CA SER A 686 13.40 -32.13 -20.90
C SER A 686 13.33 -31.99 -19.37
N ASN A 687 12.66 -30.96 -18.84
CA ASN A 687 12.46 -30.80 -17.40
C ASN A 687 11.71 -31.99 -16.78
N ILE A 688 10.71 -32.54 -17.50
CA ILE A 688 9.98 -33.75 -17.06
C ILE A 688 10.91 -34.97 -17.10
N GLN A 689 11.72 -35.12 -18.15
CA GLN A 689 12.67 -36.23 -18.25
C GLN A 689 13.70 -36.21 -17.13
N GLU A 690 14.32 -35.05 -16.87
CA GLU A 690 15.27 -34.86 -15.75
C GLU A 690 14.60 -35.18 -14.41
N TYR A 691 13.34 -34.78 -14.23
CA TYR A 691 12.56 -35.16 -13.05
C TYR A 691 12.41 -36.69 -12.95
N LEU A 692 11.97 -37.37 -14.01
CA LEU A 692 11.81 -38.82 -13.99
C LEU A 692 13.14 -39.55 -13.77
N GLU A 693 14.23 -39.08 -14.36
CA GLU A 693 15.58 -39.62 -14.13
C GLU A 693 16.00 -39.51 -12.67
N SER A 694 15.77 -38.35 -12.04
CA SER A 694 16.04 -38.18 -10.60
C SER A 694 15.25 -39.14 -9.71
N THR A 695 14.04 -39.54 -10.13
CA THR A 695 13.25 -40.54 -9.39
C THR A 695 13.77 -41.96 -9.58
N LEU A 696 14.45 -42.25 -10.69
CA LEU A 696 15.01 -43.56 -11.03
C LEU A 696 16.36 -43.81 -10.38
N GLU A 697 17.15 -42.77 -10.06
CA GLU A 697 18.44 -42.91 -9.38
C GLU A 697 18.34 -43.70 -8.07
N PHE A 698 17.19 -43.62 -7.39
CA PHE A 698 16.94 -44.26 -6.11
C PHE A 698 15.95 -45.43 -6.17
N ASN A 699 15.32 -45.69 -7.32
CA ASN A 699 14.24 -46.67 -7.43
C ASN A 699 14.28 -47.46 -8.75
N ASN A 700 14.02 -48.77 -8.68
CA ASN A 700 13.88 -49.63 -9.87
C ASN A 700 12.45 -49.56 -10.45
N PHE A 701 12.03 -48.39 -10.94
CA PHE A 701 10.72 -48.20 -11.57
C PHE A 701 10.78 -48.44 -13.08
N ILE A 702 10.36 -49.64 -13.50
CA ILE A 702 10.39 -50.07 -14.89
C ILE A 702 9.47 -49.18 -15.73
N LYS A 703 8.25 -48.90 -15.24
CA LYS A 703 7.25 -48.14 -16.01
C LYS A 703 7.56 -46.66 -16.06
N VAL A 704 8.11 -46.10 -14.99
CA VAL A 704 8.66 -44.74 -15.05
C VAL A 704 9.82 -44.63 -16.07
N SER A 705 10.70 -45.64 -16.13
CA SER A 705 11.77 -45.68 -17.14
C SER A 705 11.23 -45.78 -18.58
N GLU A 706 10.21 -46.61 -18.80
CA GLU A 706 9.50 -46.71 -20.09
C GLU A 706 8.85 -45.37 -20.50
N LEU A 707 8.22 -44.66 -19.56
CA LEU A 707 7.66 -43.33 -19.80
C LEU A 707 8.76 -42.32 -20.17
N ASN A 708 9.87 -42.29 -19.43
CA ASN A 708 10.99 -41.38 -19.73
C ASN A 708 11.56 -41.63 -21.14
N ASN A 709 11.77 -42.90 -21.51
CA ASN A 709 12.21 -43.28 -22.86
C ASN A 709 11.21 -42.88 -23.95
N SER A 710 9.91 -42.97 -23.67
CA SER A 710 8.87 -42.56 -24.60
C SER A 710 8.84 -41.04 -24.79
N LEU A 711 9.04 -40.27 -23.71
CA LEU A 711 9.19 -38.81 -23.78
C LEU A 711 10.47 -38.38 -24.51
N LYS A 712 11.56 -39.16 -24.39
CA LYS A 712 12.78 -38.93 -25.16
C LYS A 712 12.53 -39.01 -26.67
N ARG A 713 11.85 -40.07 -27.11
CA ARG A 713 11.47 -40.24 -28.51
C ARG A 713 10.53 -39.14 -28.98
N LEU A 714 9.56 -38.74 -28.14
CA LEU A 714 8.65 -37.64 -28.43
C LEU A 714 9.43 -36.32 -28.66
N LYS A 715 10.40 -36.03 -27.79
CA LYS A 715 11.30 -34.87 -27.91
C LYS A 715 12.13 -34.90 -29.20
N GLU A 716 12.77 -36.02 -29.52
CA GLU A 716 13.58 -36.18 -30.75
C GLU A 716 12.73 -35.98 -32.03
N ASN A 717 11.48 -36.47 -32.03
CA ASN A 717 10.56 -36.27 -33.15
C ASN A 717 10.00 -34.85 -33.22
N LEU A 718 9.82 -34.18 -32.08
CA LEU A 718 9.48 -32.75 -32.03
C LEU A 718 10.61 -31.90 -32.60
N GLU A 719 11.87 -32.16 -32.22
CA GLU A 719 13.06 -31.43 -32.68
C GLU A 719 13.26 -31.53 -34.20
N SER A 720 13.02 -32.72 -34.75
CA SER A 720 13.13 -33.02 -36.19
C SER A 720 11.88 -32.67 -37.01
N GLU A 721 10.80 -32.19 -36.36
CA GLU A 721 9.51 -31.91 -37.00
C GLU A 721 8.96 -33.10 -37.81
N ASN A 722 9.20 -34.33 -37.32
CA ASN A 722 8.84 -35.55 -38.01
C ASN A 722 7.32 -35.79 -37.98
N LEU A 723 6.60 -35.22 -38.93
CA LEU A 723 5.15 -35.33 -39.02
C LEU A 723 4.63 -36.75 -39.14
N ASN A 724 5.40 -37.63 -39.78
CA ASN A 724 5.00 -39.02 -39.95
C ASN A 724 4.83 -39.72 -38.60
N PHE A 725 5.63 -39.34 -37.60
CA PHE A 725 5.48 -39.87 -36.24
C PHE A 725 4.12 -39.47 -35.63
N PHE A 726 3.63 -38.26 -35.91
CA PHE A 726 2.38 -37.72 -35.38
C PHE A 726 1.14 -38.04 -36.23
N SER A 727 1.32 -38.61 -37.42
CA SER A 727 0.23 -38.97 -38.34
C SER A 727 -0.24 -40.43 -38.23
N ILE A 728 0.46 -41.28 -37.48
CA ILE A 728 0.23 -42.75 -37.45
C ILE A 728 -1.11 -43.17 -36.82
N ASN A 729 -1.84 -42.27 -36.16
CA ASN A 729 -3.12 -42.57 -35.48
C ASN A 729 -4.33 -41.80 -36.05
N GLN A 730 -4.37 -41.51 -37.35
CA GLN A 730 -5.63 -41.20 -38.05
C GLN A 730 -6.26 -42.50 -38.55
#